data_AF-A0AAP3PZI6-F1
#
_entry.id   AF-A0AAP3PZI6-F1
#
_cell.length_a   1.000
_cell.length_b   1.000
_cell.length_c   1.000
_cell.angle_alpha   90.00
_cell.angle_beta   90.00
_cell.angle_gamma   90.00
#
_symmetry.space_group_name_H-M   'P 1'
#
loop_
_entity.id
_entity.type
_entity.pdbx_description
1 polymer ?
#
loop_
_entity_poly.entity_id
_entity_poly.type
_entity_poly.pdbx_seq_one_letter_code
_entity_poly.pdbx_strand_id
1 'polypeptide(L)'
;MKSSKTIKIVMEMITYISLVLYMFDVVLLGTGELTKSFGIQSRMIFFGISVLAAVVLILLDLKKYLNNKYLISVLVFMVVIFIAAIRGFVGKQNTTILLSDFKGFLNFLIVFPMMAVLYKKNRVISFLKMLSLSLGVVSVLGIILAFYLQMPLEMRRGAYDFFDGYNICMITELTGKVTRIFFNSGSRLFFAGFALSIVFSLIENKRKIIWIFIASLDIFGVFISYTRSGYLAFVIGIFAFVVLILLFYRDFFKTLAIRACFVGGIVVVLIGMVSVAEKVNLVDVAINRCLFAGAEIEDTNTNVEKPSDNKNDKNNKNDKSELTNKKAEIQNLAIREQRKTLALENIKKHPLFGGGLGVSNDINDGFIEYFYLDILSKIGFIGFIIFIIPFLFSVFDTIILRDVFCKEQRLLALAAQLGCLFVFVISYFNPCLNSSVGLFMYSLALVLSMPWENKKPKTAYFISSTNHYNVRTGKFVNDYVKKGYDVIYVTSDFDHMTKKRYCFNEYKNSKQLHVISYKKNLSISRILSHLMFSYKTFYMLLACKPELVYVEVPNNSLVKSSAKYKKINNAEIIVDVFDMWPESMPVKTKNMIVNWGFDIWRNFRNKNLKFADQIWIECDYYRELLSAQKINLPMETKYLKLKNAETSIEMKVSEEEIDLCYLGSINNIIDISLIEKIVSEFAKNKRTRIHIIGDGERKDEFLDILKKNSIEIIDHGKVYEIDKLQEIFDQCWFGINVLREDLAIGITMKSISYFRGGLPIINTVQGDTSRFVEECNIGINVDRHDVKSCVLRILNITKDDLACMKNNTRNLFEQKFAE
;
A
#
# COMPACT_ATOMS: atom_id res chain seq x y z
N MET A 1 32.04 2.82 1.05
CA MET A 1 30.63 3.18 1.36
C MET A 1 30.30 4.67 1.24
N LYS A 2 31.11 5.62 1.77
CA LYS A 2 30.82 7.08 1.65
C LYS A 2 30.78 7.61 0.20
N SER A 3 31.75 7.21 -0.64
CA SER A 3 31.83 7.65 -2.06
C SER A 3 30.60 7.26 -2.90
N SER A 4 30.10 6.03 -2.76
CA SER A 4 28.88 5.56 -3.46
C SER A 4 27.61 6.33 -3.07
N LYS A 5 27.50 6.76 -1.80
CA LYS A 5 26.35 7.56 -1.33
C LYS A 5 26.37 8.97 -1.93
N THR A 6 27.53 9.60 -2.02
CA THR A 6 27.70 10.92 -2.64
C THR A 6 27.38 10.86 -4.14
N ILE A 7 27.91 9.86 -4.85
CA ILE A 7 27.62 9.66 -6.29
C ILE A 7 26.12 9.48 -6.52
N LYS A 8 25.44 8.67 -5.68
CA LYS A 8 23.98 8.46 -5.78
C LYS A 8 23.20 9.76 -5.62
N ILE A 9 23.55 10.60 -4.64
CA ILE A 9 22.87 11.90 -4.42
C ILE A 9 23.06 12.83 -5.61
N VAL A 10 24.29 12.94 -6.13
CA VAL A 10 24.61 13.80 -7.28
C VAL A 10 23.87 13.33 -8.53
N MET A 11 23.90 12.02 -8.82
CA MET A 11 23.19 11.46 -9.96
C MET A 11 21.67 11.61 -9.83
N GLU A 12 21.09 11.41 -8.65
CA GLU A 12 19.67 11.69 -8.42
C GLU A 12 19.31 13.17 -8.70
N MET A 13 20.17 14.12 -8.33
CA MET A 13 19.95 15.54 -8.61
C MET A 13 20.05 15.85 -10.09
N ILE A 14 21.09 15.37 -10.77
CA ILE A 14 21.29 15.55 -12.22
C ILE A 14 20.10 14.97 -12.98
N THR A 15 19.70 13.74 -12.68
CA THR A 15 18.56 13.08 -13.31
C THR A 15 17.26 13.85 -13.07
N TYR A 16 17.02 14.37 -11.85
CA TYR A 16 15.79 15.12 -11.57
C TYR A 16 15.74 16.47 -12.28
N ILE A 17 16.84 17.24 -12.25
CA ILE A 17 16.92 18.55 -12.90
C ILE A 17 16.77 18.39 -14.42
N SER A 18 17.51 17.45 -15.03
CA SER A 18 17.42 17.19 -16.47
C SER A 18 16.02 16.70 -16.88
N LEU A 19 15.37 15.85 -16.07
CA LEU A 19 13.99 15.42 -16.32
C LEU A 19 12.99 16.58 -16.25
N VAL A 20 13.17 17.51 -15.32
CA VAL A 20 12.34 18.73 -15.21
C VAL A 20 12.54 19.64 -16.42
N LEU A 21 13.78 19.85 -16.86
CA LEU A 21 14.08 20.65 -18.06
C LEU A 21 13.53 20.00 -19.33
N TYR A 22 13.63 18.67 -19.43
CA TYR A 22 13.00 17.90 -20.50
C TYR A 22 11.47 18.09 -20.51
N MET A 23 10.82 18.02 -19.35
CA MET A 23 9.38 18.26 -19.22
C MET A 23 9.00 19.69 -19.67
N PHE A 24 9.74 20.72 -19.24
CA PHE A 24 9.46 22.09 -19.66
C PHE A 24 9.56 22.26 -21.18
N ASP A 25 10.60 21.71 -21.79
CA ASP A 25 10.77 21.75 -23.26
C ASP A 25 9.61 21.03 -23.97
N VAL A 26 9.26 19.82 -23.52
CA VAL A 26 8.15 19.03 -24.07
C VAL A 26 6.83 19.79 -24.00
N VAL A 27 6.57 20.51 -22.90
CA VAL A 27 5.31 21.23 -22.69
C VAL A 27 5.27 22.57 -23.44
N LEU A 28 6.33 23.38 -23.33
CA LEU A 28 6.32 24.80 -23.71
C LEU A 28 6.79 25.05 -25.15
N LEU A 29 7.73 24.25 -25.67
CA LEU A 29 8.50 24.61 -26.88
C LEU A 29 8.09 23.83 -28.12
N GLY A 30 6.87 23.26 -28.13
CA GLY A 30 6.30 22.54 -29.28
C GLY A 30 7.17 21.38 -29.75
N THR A 31 7.60 21.42 -31.00
CA THR A 31 8.48 20.39 -31.60
C THR A 31 9.94 20.53 -31.19
N GLY A 32 10.34 21.60 -30.51
CA GLY A 32 11.72 21.87 -30.07
C GLY A 32 12.58 22.58 -31.13
N GLU A 33 11.97 23.17 -32.16
CA GLU A 33 12.72 23.83 -33.24
C GLU A 33 13.37 25.15 -32.77
N LEU A 34 12.72 25.88 -31.86
CA LEU A 34 13.24 27.13 -31.28
C LEU A 34 14.63 26.97 -30.63
N THR A 35 14.89 25.82 -30.02
CA THR A 35 16.12 25.58 -29.24
C THR A 35 17.15 24.74 -30.00
N LYS A 36 16.94 24.56 -31.30
CA LYS A 36 17.80 23.72 -32.13
C LYS A 36 19.14 24.43 -32.35
N SER A 37 20.17 23.93 -31.68
CA SER A 37 21.55 24.39 -31.84
C SER A 37 22.36 23.27 -32.48
N PHE A 38 23.12 23.57 -33.54
CA PHE A 38 23.87 22.58 -34.33
C PHE A 38 23.04 21.36 -34.76
N GLY A 39 21.74 21.56 -35.04
CA GLY A 39 20.82 20.49 -35.47
C GLY A 39 20.27 19.60 -34.33
N ILE A 40 20.66 19.83 -33.07
CA ILE A 40 20.18 19.08 -31.90
C ILE A 40 19.24 19.96 -31.07
N GLN A 41 18.05 19.45 -30.77
CA GLN A 41 17.06 20.13 -29.93
C GLN A 41 17.44 20.00 -28.46
N SER A 42 17.19 21.04 -27.63
CA SER A 42 17.51 20.99 -26.19
C SER A 42 16.86 19.82 -25.46
N ARG A 43 15.64 19.41 -25.82
CA ARG A 43 15.02 18.18 -25.29
C ARG A 43 15.86 16.93 -25.47
N MET A 44 16.56 16.76 -26.59
CA MET A 44 17.39 15.58 -26.83
C MET A 44 18.61 15.58 -25.90
N ILE A 45 19.15 16.76 -25.61
CA ILE A 45 20.26 16.93 -24.66
C ILE A 45 19.79 16.57 -23.24
N PHE A 46 18.69 17.17 -22.78
CA PHE A 46 18.14 16.88 -21.44
C PHE A 46 17.70 15.43 -21.30
N PHE A 47 17.09 14.86 -22.34
CA PHE A 47 16.75 13.44 -22.41
C PHE A 47 18.01 12.57 -22.24
N GLY A 48 19.05 12.79 -23.06
CA GLY A 48 20.29 12.03 -23.00
C GLY A 48 20.98 12.09 -21.63
N ILE A 49 21.10 13.30 -21.07
CA ILE A 49 21.66 13.49 -19.71
C ILE A 49 20.86 12.72 -18.67
N SER A 50 19.51 12.82 -18.73
CA SER A 50 18.64 12.15 -17.77
C SER A 50 18.76 10.63 -17.84
N VAL A 51 18.80 10.06 -19.05
CA VAL A 51 18.91 8.61 -19.27
C VAL A 51 20.27 8.10 -18.82
N LEU A 52 21.38 8.77 -19.19
CA LEU A 52 22.72 8.37 -18.80
C LEU A 52 22.90 8.39 -17.27
N ALA A 53 22.46 9.47 -16.61
CA ALA A 53 22.52 9.56 -15.15
C ALA A 53 21.60 8.52 -14.47
N ALA A 54 20.43 8.22 -15.05
CA ALA A 54 19.55 7.17 -14.55
C ALA A 54 20.14 5.76 -14.66
N VAL A 55 20.87 5.45 -15.73
CA VAL A 55 21.57 4.16 -15.90
C VAL A 55 22.56 3.95 -14.74
N VAL A 56 23.32 4.97 -14.35
CA VAL A 56 24.22 4.90 -13.19
C VAL A 56 23.45 4.57 -11.91
N LEU A 57 22.31 5.23 -11.67
CA LEU A 57 21.46 4.96 -10.50
C LEU A 57 20.90 3.53 -10.47
N ILE A 58 20.51 3.01 -11.64
CA ILE A 58 19.97 1.65 -11.77
C ILE A 58 21.07 0.61 -11.52
N LEU A 59 22.27 0.82 -12.07
CA LEU A 59 23.42 -0.09 -11.84
C LEU A 59 23.83 -0.13 -10.37
N LEU A 60 23.74 0.99 -9.66
CA LEU A 60 24.03 1.04 -8.22
C LEU A 60 23.05 0.24 -7.35
N ASP A 61 21.84 -0.08 -7.85
CA ASP A 61 20.77 -0.75 -7.09
C ASP A 61 20.03 -1.80 -7.95
N LEU A 62 20.79 -2.56 -8.75
CA LEU A 62 20.25 -3.42 -9.82
C LEU A 62 19.17 -4.41 -9.33
N LYS A 63 19.37 -4.99 -8.15
CA LYS A 63 18.44 -5.97 -7.55
C LYS A 63 17.06 -5.34 -7.27
N LYS A 64 16.99 -4.05 -6.92
CA LYS A 64 15.74 -3.32 -6.70
C LYS A 64 14.95 -3.17 -8.01
N TYR A 65 15.65 -2.88 -9.11
CA TYR A 65 15.03 -2.60 -10.41
C TYR A 65 14.65 -3.87 -11.18
N LEU A 66 15.43 -4.95 -11.10
CA LEU A 66 15.16 -6.22 -11.81
C LEU A 66 13.83 -6.89 -11.39
N ASN A 67 13.33 -6.62 -10.18
CA ASN A 67 12.04 -7.15 -9.71
C ASN A 67 10.85 -6.26 -10.05
N ASN A 68 11.06 -5.12 -10.73
CA ASN A 68 9.98 -4.21 -11.06
C ASN A 68 9.27 -4.65 -12.35
N LYS A 69 8.04 -5.13 -12.23
CA LYS A 69 7.24 -5.62 -13.36
C LYS A 69 7.03 -4.61 -14.50
N TYR A 70 6.92 -3.31 -14.18
CA TYR A 70 6.75 -2.28 -15.21
C TYR A 70 8.02 -2.10 -16.03
N LEU A 71 9.19 -2.17 -15.36
CA LEU A 71 10.48 -2.12 -16.04
C LEU A 71 10.65 -3.30 -16.99
N ILE A 72 10.34 -4.51 -16.52
CA ILE A 72 10.39 -5.73 -17.34
C ILE A 72 9.48 -5.57 -18.56
N SER A 73 8.25 -5.09 -18.38
CA SER A 73 7.30 -4.90 -19.48
C SER A 73 7.81 -3.90 -20.54
N VAL A 74 8.43 -2.80 -20.10
CA VAL A 74 9.03 -1.83 -21.03
C VAL A 74 10.23 -2.43 -21.75
N LEU A 75 11.10 -3.18 -21.07
CA LEU A 75 12.23 -3.85 -21.69
C LEU A 75 11.77 -4.87 -22.75
N VAL A 76 10.72 -5.64 -22.46
CA VAL A 76 10.10 -6.56 -23.43
C VAL A 76 9.59 -5.79 -24.65
N PHE A 77 8.92 -4.65 -24.46
CA PHE A 77 8.46 -3.82 -25.58
C PHE A 77 9.64 -3.27 -26.41
N MET A 78 10.74 -2.86 -25.78
CA MET A 78 11.94 -2.39 -26.49
C MET A 78 12.56 -3.49 -27.36
N VAL A 79 12.53 -4.75 -26.89
CA VAL A 79 12.96 -5.90 -27.71
C VAL A 79 12.05 -6.06 -28.93
N VAL A 80 10.74 -5.88 -28.79
CA VAL A 80 9.80 -5.92 -29.93
C VAL A 80 10.12 -4.83 -30.95
N ILE A 81 10.38 -3.60 -30.50
CA ILE A 81 10.76 -2.48 -31.37
C ILE A 81 12.07 -2.78 -32.10
N PHE A 82 13.06 -3.36 -31.42
CA PHE A 82 14.33 -3.76 -32.03
C PHE A 82 14.14 -4.84 -33.11
N ILE A 83 13.32 -5.86 -32.84
CA ILE A 83 12.97 -6.90 -33.82
C ILE A 83 12.24 -6.27 -35.02
N ALA A 84 11.30 -5.36 -34.77
CA ALA A 84 10.59 -4.65 -35.84
C ALA A 84 11.52 -3.77 -36.69
N ALA A 85 12.54 -3.15 -36.09
CA ALA A 85 13.57 -2.40 -36.81
C ALA A 85 14.39 -3.31 -37.74
N ILE A 86 14.83 -4.47 -37.25
CA ILE A 86 15.54 -5.48 -38.06
C ILE A 86 14.65 -5.95 -39.21
N ARG A 87 13.37 -6.25 -38.95
CA ARG A 87 12.41 -6.66 -39.99
C ARG A 87 12.23 -5.56 -41.05
N GLY A 88 12.15 -4.30 -40.64
CA GLY A 88 12.08 -3.17 -41.55
C GLY A 88 13.32 -3.06 -42.46
N PHE A 89 14.51 -3.21 -41.86
CA PHE A 89 15.78 -3.18 -42.60
C PHE A 89 15.91 -4.35 -43.58
N VAL A 90 15.64 -5.58 -43.14
CA VAL A 90 15.65 -6.79 -43.99
C VAL A 90 14.59 -6.71 -45.09
N GLY A 91 13.43 -6.14 -44.76
CA GLY A 91 12.33 -5.89 -45.69
C GLY A 91 12.57 -4.73 -46.66
N LYS A 92 13.76 -4.11 -46.64
CA LYS A 92 14.15 -2.97 -47.50
C LYS A 92 13.15 -1.80 -47.44
N GLN A 93 12.59 -1.54 -46.26
CA GLN A 93 11.72 -0.41 -46.02
C GLN A 93 12.49 0.92 -46.12
N ASN A 94 11.77 2.04 -46.26
CA ASN A 94 12.38 3.36 -46.35
C ASN A 94 13.21 3.66 -45.08
N THR A 95 14.52 3.85 -45.26
CA THR A 95 15.47 4.04 -44.16
C THR A 95 15.22 5.32 -43.38
N THR A 96 14.78 6.39 -44.02
CA THR A 96 14.44 7.66 -43.36
C THR A 96 13.25 7.49 -42.42
N ILE A 97 12.22 6.78 -42.87
CA ILE A 97 11.00 6.52 -42.07
C ILE A 97 11.31 5.53 -40.95
N LEU A 98 12.11 4.50 -41.22
CA LEU A 98 12.57 3.54 -40.22
C LEU A 98 13.33 4.24 -39.08
N LEU A 99 14.26 5.13 -39.41
CA LEU A 99 15.01 5.91 -38.41
C LEU A 99 14.10 6.85 -37.62
N SER A 100 13.11 7.46 -38.28
CA SER A 100 12.10 8.31 -37.62
C SER A 100 11.26 7.51 -36.62
N ASP A 101 10.73 6.35 -37.04
CA ASP A 101 9.97 5.43 -36.18
C ASP A 101 10.79 4.98 -34.98
N PHE A 102 12.03 4.54 -35.22
CA PHE A 102 12.94 4.07 -34.17
C PHE A 102 13.24 5.19 -33.16
N LYS A 103 13.55 6.41 -33.64
CA LYS A 103 13.77 7.59 -32.81
C LYS A 103 12.52 7.96 -32.00
N GLY A 104 11.33 7.83 -32.60
CA GLY A 104 10.05 8.03 -31.92
C GLY A 104 9.92 7.13 -30.68
N PHE A 105 10.06 5.82 -30.87
CA PHE A 105 9.96 4.84 -29.77
C PHE A 105 11.12 4.92 -28.77
N LEU A 106 12.30 5.38 -29.17
CA LEU A 106 13.43 5.57 -28.26
C LEU A 106 13.10 6.54 -27.10
N ASN A 107 12.18 7.49 -27.31
CA ASN A 107 11.72 8.39 -26.25
C ASN A 107 11.10 7.63 -25.05
N PHE A 108 10.68 6.37 -25.22
CA PHE A 108 10.14 5.56 -24.14
C PHE A 108 11.21 5.17 -23.10
N LEU A 109 12.51 5.37 -23.39
CA LEU A 109 13.57 5.29 -22.39
C LEU A 109 13.43 6.35 -21.28
N ILE A 110 12.59 7.39 -21.45
CA ILE A 110 12.32 8.38 -20.38
C ILE A 110 11.70 7.74 -19.13
N VAL A 111 11.14 6.53 -19.22
CA VAL A 111 10.65 5.79 -18.05
C VAL A 111 11.77 5.51 -17.04
N PHE A 112 13.01 5.27 -17.50
CA PHE A 112 14.15 4.96 -16.63
C PHE A 112 14.51 6.13 -15.70
N PRO A 113 14.75 7.37 -16.19
CA PRO A 113 14.96 8.51 -15.32
C PRO A 113 13.74 8.80 -14.44
N MET A 114 12.52 8.71 -14.96
CA MET A 114 11.31 8.88 -14.13
C MET A 114 11.28 7.90 -12.95
N MET A 115 11.48 6.60 -13.20
CA MET A 115 11.54 5.57 -12.15
C MET A 115 12.69 5.81 -11.17
N ALA A 116 13.82 6.33 -11.65
CA ALA A 116 15.00 6.56 -10.85
C ALA A 116 14.87 7.74 -9.89
N VAL A 117 13.99 8.73 -10.14
CA VAL A 117 13.88 9.94 -9.29
C VAL A 117 12.47 10.29 -8.81
N LEU A 118 11.41 9.86 -9.50
CA LEU A 118 10.00 10.12 -9.16
C LEU A 118 9.42 9.05 -8.23
N TYR A 119 10.17 8.73 -7.17
CA TYR A 119 9.72 7.81 -6.12
C TYR A 119 9.58 8.49 -4.76
N LYS A 120 10.23 9.63 -4.51
CA LYS A 120 10.07 10.38 -3.25
C LYS A 120 8.83 11.28 -3.33
N LYS A 121 7.88 11.16 -2.38
CA LYS A 121 6.60 11.91 -2.38
C LYS A 121 6.76 13.40 -2.72
N ASN A 122 7.66 14.11 -2.02
CA ASN A 122 7.85 15.54 -2.24
C ASN A 122 8.37 15.87 -3.64
N ARG A 123 9.29 15.06 -4.20
CA ARG A 123 9.81 15.26 -5.56
C ARG A 123 8.71 15.02 -6.60
N VAL A 124 7.89 13.99 -6.41
CA VAL A 124 6.77 13.68 -7.30
C VAL A 124 5.74 14.81 -7.28
N ILE A 125 5.31 15.25 -6.11
CA ILE A 125 4.35 16.35 -5.97
C ILE A 125 4.90 17.63 -6.60
N SER A 126 6.16 17.99 -6.34
CA SER A 126 6.77 19.17 -6.96
C SER A 126 6.82 19.05 -8.48
N PHE A 127 7.21 17.89 -9.01
CA PHE A 127 7.27 17.64 -10.45
C PHE A 127 5.89 17.81 -11.11
N LEU A 128 4.85 17.20 -10.53
CA LEU A 128 3.48 17.30 -11.06
C LEU A 128 2.90 18.71 -10.96
N LYS A 129 3.23 19.47 -9.92
CA LYS A 129 2.85 20.87 -9.81
C LYS A 129 3.52 21.72 -10.90
N MET A 130 4.81 21.48 -11.17
CA MET A 130 5.53 22.17 -12.23
C MET A 130 4.93 21.85 -13.60
N LEU A 131 4.53 20.60 -13.84
CA LEU A 131 3.81 20.20 -15.04
C LEU A 131 2.49 20.97 -15.19
N SER A 132 1.63 20.97 -14.17
CA SER A 132 0.36 21.72 -14.20
C SER A 132 0.55 23.23 -14.37
N LEU A 133 1.53 23.83 -13.70
CA LEU A 133 1.84 25.25 -13.85
C LEU A 133 2.34 25.59 -15.26
N SER A 134 3.17 24.72 -15.84
CA SER A 134 3.66 24.88 -17.22
C SER A 134 2.51 24.86 -18.23
N LEU A 135 1.56 23.94 -18.04
CA LEU A 135 0.36 23.87 -18.88
C LEU A 135 -0.52 25.11 -18.71
N GLY A 136 -0.66 25.61 -17.47
CA GLY A 136 -1.31 26.90 -17.21
C GLY A 136 -0.68 28.05 -17.98
N VAL A 137 0.66 28.11 -18.08
CA VAL A 137 1.37 29.12 -18.90
C VAL A 137 1.02 28.98 -20.38
N VAL A 138 1.00 27.75 -20.92
CA VAL A 138 0.59 27.51 -22.32
C VAL A 138 -0.85 27.97 -22.53
N SER A 139 -1.75 27.67 -21.59
CA SER A 139 -3.15 28.06 -21.66
C SER A 139 -3.34 29.59 -21.63
N VAL A 140 -2.54 30.32 -20.83
CA VAL A 140 -2.52 31.79 -20.83
C VAL A 140 -2.01 32.34 -22.17
N LEU A 141 -0.94 31.77 -22.72
CA LEU A 141 -0.47 32.14 -24.07
C LEU A 141 -1.57 31.88 -25.12
N GLY A 142 -2.30 30.78 -24.98
CA GLY A 142 -3.46 30.47 -25.83
C GLY A 142 -4.54 31.53 -25.77
N ILE A 143 -4.87 32.04 -24.57
CA ILE A 143 -5.82 33.15 -24.41
C ILE A 143 -5.32 34.42 -25.10
N ILE A 144 -4.04 34.77 -24.91
CA ILE A 144 -3.44 35.95 -25.56
C ILE A 144 -3.54 35.81 -27.09
N LEU A 145 -3.18 34.64 -27.62
CA LEU A 145 -3.26 34.33 -29.04
C LEU A 145 -4.69 34.18 -29.55
N ALA A 146 -5.68 33.94 -28.69
CA ALA A 146 -7.08 34.00 -29.09
C ALA A 146 -7.47 35.40 -29.58
N PHE A 147 -6.75 36.45 -29.14
CA PHE A 147 -6.94 37.81 -29.65
C PHE A 147 -6.05 38.18 -30.85
N TYR A 148 -5.47 37.17 -31.54
CA TYR A 148 -4.51 37.38 -32.63
C TYR A 148 -5.04 38.29 -33.74
N LEU A 149 -6.33 38.17 -34.09
CA LEU A 149 -6.96 39.02 -35.12
C LEU A 149 -7.16 40.48 -34.66
N GLN A 150 -7.21 40.76 -33.36
CA GLN A 150 -7.26 42.13 -32.84
C GLN A 150 -5.87 42.74 -32.65
N MET A 151 -4.79 41.96 -32.77
CA MET A 151 -3.42 42.51 -32.64
C MET A 151 -3.06 43.43 -33.82
N PRO A 152 -2.25 44.48 -33.57
CA PRO A 152 -1.64 45.28 -34.64
C PRO A 152 -0.90 44.41 -35.65
N LEU A 153 -0.87 44.84 -36.92
CA LEU A 153 -0.34 44.04 -38.03
C LEU A 153 1.13 43.59 -37.80
N GLU A 154 1.96 44.45 -37.22
CA GLU A 154 3.35 44.13 -36.88
C GLU A 154 3.47 43.05 -35.80
N MET A 155 2.66 43.15 -34.74
CA MET A 155 2.58 42.13 -33.69
C MET A 155 2.04 40.80 -34.22
N ARG A 156 1.09 40.84 -35.15
CA ARG A 156 0.52 39.67 -35.80
C ARG A 156 1.60 38.89 -36.57
N ARG A 157 2.39 39.59 -37.40
CA ARG A 157 3.51 38.99 -38.14
C ARG A 157 4.54 38.39 -37.19
N GLY A 158 4.97 39.16 -36.18
CA GLY A 158 5.94 38.67 -35.19
C GLY A 158 5.43 37.45 -34.41
N ALA A 159 4.14 37.43 -34.03
CA ALA A 159 3.53 36.28 -33.36
C ALA A 159 3.45 35.05 -34.28
N TYR A 160 3.06 35.23 -35.55
CA TYR A 160 3.02 34.15 -36.52
C TYR A 160 4.41 33.55 -36.76
N ASP A 161 5.40 34.40 -37.08
CA ASP A 161 6.78 33.97 -37.34
C ASP A 161 7.40 33.25 -36.13
N PHE A 162 7.09 33.71 -34.91
CA PHE A 162 7.58 33.07 -33.70
C PHE A 162 6.84 31.75 -33.38
N PHE A 163 5.51 31.76 -33.34
CA PHE A 163 4.76 30.59 -32.88
C PHE A 163 4.62 29.51 -33.95
N ASP A 164 4.27 29.88 -35.18
CA ASP A 164 4.10 28.96 -36.30
C ASP A 164 5.46 28.60 -36.92
N GLY A 165 6.33 29.61 -37.13
CA GLY A 165 7.65 29.41 -37.73
C GLY A 165 8.57 28.48 -36.93
N TYR A 166 8.53 28.53 -35.59
CA TYR A 166 9.24 27.57 -34.73
C TYR A 166 8.42 26.33 -34.35
N ASN A 167 7.27 26.09 -34.99
CA ASN A 167 6.39 24.94 -34.73
C ASN A 167 5.98 24.79 -33.25
N ILE A 168 5.80 25.91 -32.55
CA ILE A 168 5.32 25.95 -31.15
C ILE A 168 3.79 25.80 -31.14
N CYS A 169 3.12 26.63 -31.93
CA CYS A 169 1.66 26.68 -32.03
C CYS A 169 1.24 26.99 -33.47
N MET A 170 0.34 26.18 -34.01
CA MET A 170 -0.31 26.47 -35.28
C MET A 170 -1.43 27.48 -35.07
N ILE A 171 -1.37 28.57 -35.83
CA ILE A 171 -2.37 29.65 -35.83
C ILE A 171 -3.11 29.58 -37.16
N THR A 172 -4.41 29.26 -37.15
CA THR A 172 -5.19 29.09 -38.38
C THR A 172 -6.49 29.87 -38.30
N GLU A 173 -6.73 30.78 -39.24
CA GLU A 173 -8.00 31.50 -39.34
C GLU A 173 -9.09 30.55 -39.87
N LEU A 174 -10.24 30.49 -39.18
CA LEU A 174 -11.35 29.60 -39.54
C LEU A 174 -12.44 30.29 -40.37
N THR A 175 -12.83 31.50 -39.98
CA THR A 175 -14.01 32.22 -40.54
C THR A 175 -13.74 33.71 -40.74
N GLY A 176 -12.46 34.10 -40.90
CA GLY A 176 -12.01 35.50 -40.98
C GLY A 176 -12.18 36.32 -39.68
N LYS A 177 -12.93 35.81 -38.71
CA LYS A 177 -13.19 36.43 -37.39
C LYS A 177 -12.74 35.58 -36.21
N VAL A 178 -12.54 34.28 -36.42
CA VAL A 178 -12.14 33.32 -35.38
C VAL A 178 -10.82 32.67 -35.74
N THR A 179 -9.92 32.61 -34.76
CA THR A 179 -8.61 31.97 -34.91
C THR A 179 -8.55 30.66 -34.13
N ARG A 180 -8.13 29.59 -34.81
CA ARG A 180 -7.77 28.33 -34.18
C ARG A 180 -6.35 28.40 -33.65
N ILE A 181 -6.18 28.14 -32.36
CA ILE A 181 -4.89 28.14 -31.67
C ILE A 181 -4.57 26.70 -31.23
N PHE A 182 -3.64 26.04 -31.91
CA PHE A 182 -3.26 24.66 -31.63
C PHE A 182 -1.79 24.55 -31.25
N PHE A 183 -1.50 24.46 -29.96
CA PHE A 183 -0.15 24.16 -29.48
C PHE A 183 0.24 22.73 -29.84
N ASN A 184 1.35 22.56 -30.55
CA ASN A 184 1.75 21.25 -31.05
C ASN A 184 1.95 20.23 -29.93
N SER A 185 2.48 20.64 -28.78
CA SER A 185 2.67 19.73 -27.63
C SER A 185 1.68 19.98 -26.50
N GLY A 186 1.55 21.22 -26.02
CA GLY A 186 0.72 21.56 -24.86
C GLY A 186 -0.77 21.20 -25.02
N SER A 187 -1.34 21.34 -26.23
CA SER A 187 -2.76 21.03 -26.47
C SER A 187 -3.12 19.56 -26.20
N ARG A 188 -2.15 18.65 -26.38
CA ARG A 188 -2.28 17.21 -26.15
C ARG A 188 -2.23 16.86 -24.66
N LEU A 189 -1.82 17.81 -23.80
CA LEU A 189 -1.60 17.62 -22.37
C LEU A 189 -2.59 18.40 -21.49
N PHE A 190 -3.41 19.30 -22.04
CA PHE A 190 -4.34 20.12 -21.25
C PHE A 190 -5.29 19.30 -20.39
N PHE A 191 -5.78 18.14 -20.84
CA PHE A 191 -6.62 17.30 -19.99
C PHE A 191 -5.84 16.73 -18.79
N ALA A 192 -4.57 16.38 -18.96
CA ALA A 192 -3.72 15.95 -17.85
C ALA A 192 -3.49 17.11 -16.85
N GLY A 193 -3.25 18.32 -17.37
CA GLY A 193 -3.15 19.55 -16.57
C GLY A 193 -4.42 19.84 -15.77
N PHE A 194 -5.59 19.76 -16.43
CA PHE A 194 -6.91 19.86 -15.82
C PHE A 194 -7.11 18.81 -14.71
N ALA A 195 -6.92 17.52 -15.00
CA ALA A 195 -7.15 16.45 -14.04
C ALA A 195 -6.23 16.56 -12.81
N LEU A 196 -4.95 16.87 -13.02
CA LEU A 196 -3.98 17.10 -11.94
C LEU A 196 -4.36 18.33 -11.10
N SER A 197 -4.77 19.43 -11.75
CA SER A 197 -5.16 20.66 -11.06
C SER A 197 -6.42 20.46 -10.21
N ILE A 198 -7.42 19.72 -10.73
CA ILE A 198 -8.59 19.34 -9.91
C ILE A 198 -8.15 18.51 -8.70
N VAL A 199 -7.29 17.51 -8.89
CA VAL A 199 -6.76 16.69 -7.78
C VAL A 199 -5.99 17.53 -6.75
N PHE A 200 -5.12 18.46 -7.18
CA PHE A 200 -4.43 19.36 -6.26
C PHE A 200 -5.39 20.28 -5.50
N SER A 201 -6.48 20.72 -6.14
CA SER A 201 -7.53 21.50 -5.48
C SER A 201 -8.31 20.73 -4.39
N LEU A 202 -8.26 19.38 -4.43
CA LEU A 202 -8.88 18.48 -3.46
C LEU A 202 -7.91 18.10 -2.33
N ILE A 203 -6.61 18.00 -2.62
CA ILE A 203 -5.58 17.60 -1.66
C ILE A 203 -5.03 18.82 -0.87
N GLU A 204 -4.95 20.00 -1.48
CA GLU A 204 -4.36 21.19 -0.85
C GLU A 204 -5.37 22.12 -0.17
N ASN A 205 -5.05 22.53 1.07
CA ASN A 205 -5.89 23.46 1.82
C ASN A 205 -5.56 24.94 1.56
N LYS A 206 -4.29 25.31 1.42
CA LYS A 206 -3.85 26.73 1.38
C LYS A 206 -3.94 27.39 0.00
N ARG A 207 -3.75 26.64 -1.10
CA ARG A 207 -3.60 27.20 -2.47
C ARG A 207 -4.61 26.65 -3.48
N LYS A 208 -5.76 26.17 -3.00
CA LYS A 208 -6.83 25.57 -3.83
C LYS A 208 -7.31 26.43 -5.00
N ILE A 209 -7.33 27.76 -4.85
CA ILE A 209 -7.85 28.68 -5.87
C ILE A 209 -6.95 28.69 -7.13
N ILE A 210 -5.63 28.65 -6.94
CA ILE A 210 -4.67 28.62 -8.05
C ILE A 210 -4.93 27.42 -8.95
N TRP A 211 -5.20 26.25 -8.35
CA TRP A 211 -5.48 25.03 -9.09
C TRP A 211 -6.83 25.04 -9.81
N ILE A 212 -7.85 25.68 -9.23
CA ILE A 212 -9.14 25.89 -9.92
C ILE A 212 -8.94 26.77 -11.16
N PHE A 213 -8.16 27.84 -11.03
CA PHE A 213 -7.86 28.74 -12.13
C PHE A 213 -7.10 28.04 -13.25
N ILE A 214 -6.03 27.30 -12.94
CA ILE A 214 -5.28 26.52 -13.93
C ILE A 214 -6.19 25.49 -14.61
N ALA A 215 -7.04 24.79 -13.85
CA ALA A 215 -8.00 23.85 -14.42
C ALA A 215 -8.91 24.55 -15.43
N SER A 216 -9.47 25.72 -15.11
CA SER A 216 -10.29 26.51 -16.05
C SER A 216 -9.53 26.93 -17.31
N LEU A 217 -8.29 27.38 -17.16
CA LEU A 217 -7.44 27.78 -18.27
C LEU A 217 -7.18 26.62 -19.23
N ASP A 218 -6.90 25.43 -18.70
CA ASP A 218 -6.63 24.24 -19.51
C ASP A 218 -7.89 23.77 -20.27
N ILE A 219 -9.10 23.86 -19.68
CA ILE A 219 -10.35 23.61 -20.41
C ILE A 219 -10.51 24.61 -21.56
N PHE A 220 -10.27 25.88 -21.29
CA PHE A 220 -10.35 26.93 -22.30
C PHE A 220 -9.32 26.70 -23.43
N GLY A 221 -8.10 26.28 -23.09
CA GLY A 221 -7.06 25.90 -24.05
C GLY A 221 -7.49 24.75 -24.97
N VAL A 222 -8.18 23.73 -24.44
CA VAL A 222 -8.81 22.69 -25.27
C VAL A 222 -9.88 23.29 -26.17
N PHE A 223 -10.72 24.19 -25.64
CA PHE A 223 -11.82 24.81 -26.37
C PHE A 223 -11.35 25.58 -27.62
N ILE A 224 -10.38 26.49 -27.50
CA ILE A 224 -9.85 27.30 -28.62
C ILE A 224 -9.02 26.52 -29.65
N SER A 225 -8.71 25.26 -29.35
CA SER A 225 -7.97 24.38 -30.28
C SER A 225 -8.81 23.91 -31.47
N TYR A 226 -10.15 23.99 -31.38
CA TYR A 226 -11.12 23.53 -32.37
C TYR A 226 -10.83 22.13 -32.94
N THR A 227 -10.33 21.23 -32.08
CA THR A 227 -9.97 19.87 -32.45
C THR A 227 -11.05 18.88 -32.05
N ARG A 228 -11.70 18.26 -33.04
CA ARG A 228 -12.74 17.23 -32.83
C ARG A 228 -12.26 16.11 -31.92
N SER A 229 -11.06 15.58 -32.19
CA SER A 229 -10.44 14.53 -31.39
C SER A 229 -10.13 14.98 -29.97
N GLY A 230 -9.75 16.25 -29.78
CA GLY A 230 -9.54 16.85 -28.47
C GLY A 230 -10.84 16.95 -27.67
N TYR A 231 -11.93 17.44 -28.30
CA TYR A 231 -13.24 17.53 -27.65
C TYR A 231 -13.80 16.16 -27.25
N LEU A 232 -13.75 15.18 -28.16
CA LEU A 232 -14.19 13.82 -27.88
C LEU A 232 -13.40 13.20 -26.72
N ALA A 233 -12.07 13.31 -26.77
CA ALA A 233 -11.20 12.82 -25.70
C ALA A 233 -11.50 13.51 -24.37
N PHE A 234 -11.84 14.80 -24.39
CA PHE A 234 -12.13 15.60 -23.21
C PHE A 234 -13.42 15.15 -22.52
N VAL A 235 -14.49 14.91 -23.29
CA VAL A 235 -15.77 14.40 -22.78
C VAL A 235 -15.59 13.00 -22.17
N ILE A 236 -14.91 12.09 -22.88
CA ILE A 236 -14.62 10.74 -22.37
C ILE A 236 -13.78 10.81 -21.09
N GLY A 237 -12.77 11.68 -21.08
CA GLY A 237 -11.89 11.91 -19.94
C GLY A 237 -12.63 12.41 -18.71
N ILE A 238 -13.50 13.42 -18.84
CA ILE A 238 -14.32 13.94 -17.74
C ILE A 238 -15.25 12.84 -17.20
N PHE A 239 -15.94 12.13 -18.09
CA PHE A 239 -16.85 11.06 -17.68
C PHE A 239 -16.12 10.00 -16.86
N ALA A 240 -14.97 9.52 -17.36
CA ALA A 240 -14.13 8.56 -16.66
C ALA A 240 -13.62 9.10 -15.32
N PHE A 241 -13.17 10.36 -15.26
CA PHE A 241 -12.71 11.01 -14.03
C PHE A 241 -13.81 11.08 -12.96
N VAL A 242 -15.02 11.50 -13.34
CA VAL A 242 -16.17 11.61 -12.44
C VAL A 242 -16.60 10.23 -11.93
N VAL A 243 -16.73 9.24 -12.82
CA VAL A 243 -17.09 7.87 -12.45
C VAL A 243 -16.09 7.26 -11.48
N LEU A 244 -14.78 7.42 -11.73
CA LEU A 244 -13.73 6.90 -10.84
C LEU A 244 -13.76 7.56 -9.46
N ILE A 245 -14.00 8.88 -9.38
CA ILE A 245 -14.15 9.56 -8.09
C ILE A 245 -15.41 9.10 -7.36
N LEU A 246 -16.53 8.95 -8.05
CA LEU A 246 -17.79 8.47 -7.47
C LEU A 246 -17.67 7.05 -6.90
N LEU A 247 -17.03 6.15 -7.64
CA LEU A 247 -16.85 4.75 -7.23
C LEU A 247 -15.89 4.61 -6.04
N PHE A 248 -14.79 5.38 -6.02
CA PHE A 248 -13.70 5.13 -5.08
C PHE A 248 -13.53 6.18 -3.97
N TYR A 249 -14.19 7.34 -4.08
CA TYR A 249 -13.97 8.52 -3.25
C TYR A 249 -15.24 9.35 -3.01
N ARG A 250 -16.31 8.70 -2.56
CA ARG A 250 -17.62 9.32 -2.31
C ARG A 250 -17.55 10.60 -1.45
N ASP A 251 -16.63 10.65 -0.49
CA ASP A 251 -16.45 11.81 0.42
C ASP A 251 -16.09 13.10 -0.33
N PHE A 252 -15.44 13.02 -1.49
CA PHE A 252 -15.05 14.20 -2.27
C PHE A 252 -16.14 14.70 -3.20
N PHE A 253 -17.26 14.00 -3.38
CA PHE A 253 -18.25 14.34 -4.39
C PHE A 253 -18.78 15.78 -4.24
N LYS A 254 -19.17 16.17 -3.01
CA LYS A 254 -19.65 17.54 -2.73
C LYS A 254 -18.58 18.58 -3.07
N THR A 255 -17.34 18.34 -2.62
CA THR A 255 -16.23 19.26 -2.90
C THR A 255 -15.93 19.35 -4.40
N LEU A 256 -15.94 18.23 -5.11
CA LEU A 256 -15.71 18.18 -6.55
C LEU A 256 -16.81 18.93 -7.32
N ALA A 257 -18.08 18.73 -6.96
CA ALA A 257 -19.20 19.43 -7.59
C ALA A 257 -19.06 20.97 -7.44
N ILE A 258 -18.72 21.43 -6.24
CA ILE A 258 -18.45 22.86 -5.99
C ILE A 258 -17.30 23.35 -6.88
N ARG A 259 -16.19 22.60 -6.95
CA ARG A 259 -15.04 22.96 -7.81
C ARG A 259 -15.43 23.01 -9.29
N ALA A 260 -16.24 22.05 -9.76
CA ALA A 260 -16.72 22.02 -11.13
C ALA A 260 -17.57 23.24 -11.47
N CYS A 261 -18.44 23.70 -10.56
CA CYS A 261 -19.20 24.94 -10.75
C CYS A 261 -18.30 26.18 -10.89
N PHE A 262 -17.28 26.31 -10.03
CA PHE A 262 -16.30 27.42 -10.16
C PHE A 262 -15.53 27.34 -11.46
N VAL A 263 -15.05 26.14 -11.83
CA VAL A 263 -14.31 25.95 -13.07
C VAL A 263 -15.17 26.30 -14.28
N GLY A 264 -16.40 25.79 -14.34
CA GLY A 264 -17.36 26.07 -15.40
C GLY A 264 -17.71 27.56 -15.50
N GLY A 265 -17.94 28.23 -14.36
CA GLY A 265 -18.21 29.67 -14.32
C GLY A 265 -17.07 30.50 -14.93
N ILE A 266 -15.82 30.20 -14.58
CA ILE A 266 -14.65 30.90 -15.16
C ILE A 266 -14.54 30.63 -16.66
N VAL A 267 -14.74 29.37 -17.10
CA VAL A 267 -14.67 29.01 -18.53
C VAL A 267 -15.74 29.75 -19.33
N VAL A 268 -16.97 29.84 -18.83
CA VAL A 268 -18.06 30.60 -19.46
C VAL A 268 -17.70 32.08 -19.60
N VAL A 269 -17.11 32.68 -18.57
CA VAL A 269 -16.65 34.08 -18.62
C VAL A 269 -15.54 34.26 -19.65
N LEU A 270 -14.55 33.36 -19.72
CA LEU A 270 -13.48 33.40 -20.74
C LEU A 270 -14.03 33.29 -22.15
N ILE A 271 -14.92 32.32 -22.41
CA ILE A 271 -15.57 32.14 -23.71
C ILE A 271 -16.39 33.39 -24.07
N GLY A 272 -17.15 33.94 -23.13
CA GLY A 272 -17.94 35.14 -23.33
C GLY A 272 -17.07 36.36 -23.67
N MET A 273 -15.96 36.57 -22.96
CA MET A 273 -15.04 37.67 -23.23
C MET A 273 -14.44 37.61 -24.63
N VAL A 274 -13.94 36.44 -25.06
CA VAL A 274 -13.37 36.29 -26.41
C VAL A 274 -14.48 36.38 -27.47
N SER A 275 -15.67 35.82 -27.22
CA SER A 275 -16.82 35.93 -28.13
C SER A 275 -17.23 37.39 -28.38
N VAL A 276 -17.26 38.21 -27.32
CA VAL A 276 -17.57 39.64 -27.42
C VAL A 276 -16.48 40.39 -28.21
N ALA A 277 -15.21 40.08 -27.97
CA ALA A 277 -14.10 40.73 -28.65
C ALA A 277 -13.99 40.34 -30.14
N GLU A 278 -14.29 39.09 -30.49
CA GLU A 278 -14.34 38.61 -31.88
C GLU A 278 -15.67 38.93 -32.58
N LYS A 279 -16.69 39.40 -31.82
CA LYS A 279 -18.06 39.64 -32.31
C LYS A 279 -18.67 38.39 -32.96
N VAL A 280 -18.36 37.21 -32.41
CA VAL A 280 -18.81 35.89 -32.90
C VAL A 280 -19.13 35.00 -31.70
N ASN A 281 -20.17 34.16 -31.80
CA ASN A 281 -20.44 33.14 -30.79
C ASN A 281 -19.49 31.94 -30.97
N LEU A 282 -18.46 31.85 -30.12
CA LEU A 282 -17.48 30.77 -30.20
C LEU A 282 -18.06 29.38 -29.93
N VAL A 283 -19.15 29.31 -29.16
CA VAL A 283 -19.83 28.04 -28.86
C VAL A 283 -20.49 27.49 -30.11
N ASP A 284 -21.16 28.35 -30.89
CA ASP A 284 -21.78 27.95 -32.16
C ASP A 284 -20.71 27.48 -33.15
N VAL A 285 -19.56 28.17 -33.21
CA VAL A 285 -18.43 27.76 -34.05
C VAL A 285 -17.88 26.39 -33.63
N ALA A 286 -17.74 26.14 -32.33
CA ALA A 286 -17.28 24.84 -31.81
C ALA A 286 -18.28 23.72 -32.10
N ILE A 287 -19.58 23.98 -31.91
CA ILE A 287 -20.67 23.03 -32.19
C ILE A 287 -20.72 22.72 -33.68
N ASN A 288 -20.66 23.73 -34.54
CA ASN A 288 -20.70 23.55 -35.99
C ASN A 288 -19.48 22.75 -36.48
N ARG A 289 -18.29 23.04 -35.94
CA ARG A 289 -17.09 22.23 -36.19
C ARG A 289 -17.27 20.78 -35.75
N CYS A 290 -18.04 20.51 -34.71
CA CYS A 290 -18.23 19.16 -34.16
C CYS A 290 -19.35 18.37 -34.87
N LEU A 291 -20.46 19.02 -35.24
CA LEU A 291 -21.68 18.37 -35.76
C LEU A 291 -21.77 18.35 -37.29
N PHE A 292 -21.38 19.43 -37.97
CA PHE A 292 -21.55 19.54 -39.43
C PHE A 292 -20.22 19.29 -40.13
N ALA A 293 -20.03 18.06 -40.61
CA ALA A 293 -19.04 17.77 -41.63
C ALA A 293 -19.63 18.21 -42.99
N GLY A 294 -19.14 19.32 -43.54
CA GLY A 294 -19.42 19.71 -44.94
C GLY A 294 -20.59 20.66 -45.19
N ALA A 295 -21.12 21.38 -44.19
CA ALA A 295 -22.07 22.47 -44.43
C ALA A 295 -21.39 23.83 -44.32
N GLU A 296 -21.62 24.65 -45.34
CA GLU A 296 -21.10 25.99 -45.60
C GLU A 296 -21.09 26.89 -44.35
N ILE A 297 -19.96 27.53 -44.12
CA ILE A 297 -19.95 28.84 -43.48
C ILE A 297 -19.93 29.81 -44.66
N GLU A 298 -20.97 30.63 -44.82
CA GLU A 298 -21.04 31.66 -45.85
C GLU A 298 -19.76 32.50 -45.83
N ASP A 299 -18.91 32.30 -46.85
CA ASP A 299 -17.71 33.06 -47.10
C ASP A 299 -18.10 34.49 -47.50
N THR A 300 -18.20 35.38 -46.52
CA THR A 300 -18.06 36.81 -46.80
C THR A 300 -16.57 37.16 -46.75
N ASN A 301 -15.95 37.09 -47.94
CA ASN A 301 -14.75 37.84 -48.34
C ASN A 301 -13.52 37.77 -47.41
N THR A 302 -12.52 36.95 -47.76
CA THR A 302 -11.23 37.38 -48.35
C THR A 302 -10.10 36.37 -48.09
N ASN A 303 -9.33 36.10 -49.13
CA ASN A 303 -8.05 35.43 -49.07
C ASN A 303 -7.08 36.18 -48.12
N VAL A 304 -6.34 35.44 -47.30
CA VAL A 304 -5.05 35.95 -46.81
C VAL A 304 -4.07 35.88 -47.98
N GLU A 305 -3.77 37.04 -48.55
CA GLU A 305 -2.55 37.25 -49.33
C GLU A 305 -1.35 36.87 -48.46
N LYS A 306 -0.51 35.94 -48.93
CA LYS A 306 0.91 35.96 -48.56
C LYS A 306 1.42 37.36 -48.87
N PRO A 307 2.32 37.95 -48.06
CA PRO A 307 2.86 39.27 -48.38
C PRO A 307 3.70 39.15 -49.66
N SER A 308 3.11 39.48 -50.80
CA SER A 308 3.78 39.63 -52.07
C SER A 308 3.18 40.81 -52.82
N ASP A 309 4.08 41.69 -53.27
CA ASP A 309 3.81 42.90 -54.03
C ASP A 309 3.00 42.62 -55.32
N ASN A 310 1.80 43.22 -55.42
CA ASN A 310 1.29 44.01 -56.55
C ASN A 310 -0.24 43.91 -56.71
N LYS A 311 -0.85 45.09 -56.84
CA LYS A 311 -2.27 45.32 -57.17
C LYS A 311 -2.51 45.08 -58.66
N ASN A 312 -3.46 44.22 -59.02
CA ASN A 312 -4.61 44.48 -59.92
C ASN A 312 -5.32 43.17 -60.33
N ASP A 313 -6.56 43.32 -60.79
CA ASP A 313 -7.48 42.32 -61.36
C ASP A 313 -8.39 41.52 -60.40
N LYS A 314 -9.47 42.19 -59.98
CA LYS A 314 -10.71 41.58 -59.46
C LYS A 314 -11.77 41.56 -60.56
N ASN A 315 -12.26 40.36 -60.91
CA ASN A 315 -13.69 40.04 -61.14
C ASN A 315 -14.00 38.69 -61.85
N ASN A 316 -13.07 37.73 -61.96
CA ASN A 316 -13.36 36.41 -62.57
C ASN A 316 -12.91 35.17 -61.77
N LYS A 317 -12.66 35.30 -60.45
CA LYS A 317 -12.05 34.22 -59.61
C LYS A 317 -13.00 33.49 -58.66
N ASN A 318 -14.22 33.95 -58.42
CA ASN A 318 -15.04 33.47 -57.30
C ASN A 318 -15.55 32.02 -57.50
N ASP A 319 -16.09 31.67 -58.68
CA ASP A 319 -16.62 30.31 -58.93
C ASP A 319 -15.52 29.23 -59.06
N LYS A 320 -14.30 29.63 -59.48
CA LYS A 320 -13.17 28.71 -59.55
C LYS A 320 -12.63 28.37 -58.16
N SER A 321 -12.61 29.30 -57.22
CA SER A 321 -12.01 29.12 -55.89
C SER A 321 -12.81 28.15 -55.01
N GLU A 322 -14.15 28.26 -55.05
CA GLU A 322 -15.06 27.42 -54.28
C GLU A 322 -15.05 25.96 -54.79
N LEU A 323 -15.03 25.78 -56.11
CA LEU A 323 -14.84 24.48 -56.75
C LEU A 323 -13.46 23.85 -56.45
N THR A 324 -12.43 24.68 -56.23
CA THR A 324 -11.07 24.23 -55.89
C THR A 324 -10.97 23.75 -54.43
N ASN A 325 -11.65 24.42 -53.49
CA ASN A 325 -11.72 24.00 -52.09
C ASN A 325 -12.54 22.72 -51.90
N LYS A 326 -13.70 22.59 -52.57
CA LYS A 326 -14.50 21.35 -52.59
C LYS A 326 -13.72 20.18 -53.19
N LYS A 327 -12.96 20.41 -54.27
CA LYS A 327 -12.05 19.41 -54.86
C LYS A 327 -10.91 19.02 -53.92
N ALA A 328 -10.28 19.98 -53.23
CA ALA A 328 -9.21 19.70 -52.28
C ALA A 328 -9.70 18.89 -51.07
N GLU A 329 -10.92 19.14 -50.58
CA GLU A 329 -11.50 18.39 -49.47
C GLU A 329 -11.88 16.96 -49.87
N ILE A 330 -12.49 16.77 -51.05
CA ILE A 330 -12.78 15.45 -51.63
C ILE A 330 -11.49 14.67 -51.87
N GLN A 331 -10.44 15.33 -52.37
CA GLN A 331 -9.13 14.71 -52.59
C GLN A 331 -8.46 14.30 -51.27
N ASN A 332 -8.54 15.13 -50.23
CA ASN A 332 -8.03 14.79 -48.90
C ASN A 332 -8.80 13.62 -48.28
N LEU A 333 -10.12 13.55 -48.47
CA LEU A 333 -10.94 12.44 -47.99
C LEU A 333 -10.59 11.12 -48.72
N ALA A 334 -10.41 11.17 -50.04
CA ALA A 334 -9.99 10.01 -50.84
C ALA A 334 -8.59 9.52 -50.44
N ILE A 335 -7.64 10.43 -50.21
CA ILE A 335 -6.30 10.10 -49.71
C ILE A 335 -6.37 9.40 -48.35
N ARG A 336 -7.23 9.88 -47.43
CA ARG A 336 -7.43 9.25 -46.11
C ARG A 336 -7.95 7.83 -46.21
N GLU A 337 -8.95 7.58 -47.07
CA GLU A 337 -9.49 6.24 -47.29
C GLU A 337 -8.46 5.31 -47.92
N GLN A 338 -7.70 5.79 -48.90
CA GLN A 338 -6.64 5.01 -49.55
C GLN A 338 -5.55 4.60 -48.54
N ARG A 339 -5.11 5.51 -47.67
CA ARG A 339 -4.14 5.21 -46.59
C ARG A 339 -4.66 4.15 -45.62
N LYS A 340 -5.93 4.25 -45.24
CA LYS A 340 -6.59 3.27 -44.36
C LYS A 340 -6.59 1.88 -45.00
N THR A 341 -6.92 1.79 -46.29
CA THR A 341 -6.92 0.53 -47.05
C THR A 341 -5.52 -0.08 -47.13
N LEU A 342 -4.49 0.72 -47.43
CA LEU A 342 -3.11 0.25 -47.52
C LEU A 342 -2.59 -0.28 -46.16
N ALA A 343 -2.89 0.42 -45.07
CA ALA A 343 -2.55 -0.04 -43.73
C ALA A 343 -3.25 -1.38 -43.40
N LEU A 344 -4.53 -1.53 -43.75
CA LEU A 344 -5.28 -2.77 -43.55
C LEU A 344 -4.73 -3.93 -44.39
N GLU A 345 -4.30 -3.70 -45.63
CA GLU A 345 -3.65 -4.72 -46.45
C GLU A 345 -2.33 -5.18 -45.84
N ASN A 346 -1.51 -4.27 -45.33
CA ASN A 346 -0.26 -4.61 -44.65
C ASN A 346 -0.52 -5.41 -43.36
N ILE A 347 -1.54 -5.04 -42.59
CA ILE A 347 -1.97 -5.81 -41.41
C ILE A 347 -2.42 -7.22 -41.82
N LYS A 348 -3.15 -7.38 -42.93
CA LYS A 348 -3.57 -8.70 -43.43
C LYS A 348 -2.37 -9.56 -43.86
N LYS A 349 -1.34 -8.96 -44.46
CA LYS A 349 -0.11 -9.67 -44.87
C LYS A 349 0.74 -10.11 -43.68
N HIS A 350 0.80 -9.31 -42.63
CA HIS A 350 1.64 -9.56 -41.46
C HIS A 350 0.90 -9.33 -40.12
N PRO A 351 -0.13 -10.13 -39.79
CA PRO A 351 -1.04 -9.81 -38.69
C PRO A 351 -0.41 -9.89 -37.29
N LEU A 352 0.50 -10.84 -37.06
CA LEU A 352 1.06 -11.09 -35.73
C LEU A 352 2.24 -10.17 -35.39
N PHE A 353 3.20 -10.03 -36.32
CA PHE A 353 4.49 -9.36 -36.10
C PHE A 353 4.70 -8.08 -36.92
N GLY A 354 3.73 -7.71 -37.76
CA GLY A 354 3.82 -6.53 -38.62
C GLY A 354 4.87 -6.65 -39.74
N GLY A 355 4.87 -5.67 -40.62
CA GLY A 355 5.82 -5.53 -41.73
C GLY A 355 7.19 -4.98 -41.32
N GLY A 356 7.37 -4.58 -40.06
CA GLY A 356 8.57 -3.93 -39.54
C GLY A 356 8.46 -2.41 -39.47
N LEU A 357 9.42 -1.75 -38.82
CA LEU A 357 9.50 -0.28 -38.82
C LEU A 357 9.84 0.25 -40.22
N GLY A 358 9.46 1.49 -40.51
CA GLY A 358 9.69 2.09 -41.82
C GLY A 358 8.68 1.68 -42.89
N VAL A 359 7.73 0.79 -42.58
CA VAL A 359 6.53 0.56 -43.41
C VAL A 359 5.82 1.89 -43.55
N SER A 360 5.92 2.47 -44.74
CA SER A 360 5.15 3.64 -45.13
C SER A 360 3.85 3.18 -45.77
N ASN A 361 2.74 3.78 -45.33
CA ASN A 361 1.49 3.73 -46.06
C ASN A 361 1.27 5.05 -46.83
N ASP A 362 2.35 5.78 -47.12
CA ASP A 362 2.33 7.14 -47.67
C ASP A 362 2.76 7.20 -49.13
N ILE A 363 1.96 7.92 -49.93
CA ILE A 363 2.24 8.24 -51.34
C ILE A 363 2.87 9.65 -51.46
N ASN A 364 2.79 10.51 -50.44
CA ASN A 364 3.35 11.87 -50.39
C ASN A 364 3.52 12.37 -48.94
N ASP A 365 4.63 12.01 -48.26
CA ASP A 365 5.18 12.62 -47.03
C ASP A 365 4.20 13.16 -45.96
N GLY A 366 3.13 12.44 -45.63
CA GLY A 366 2.11 12.94 -44.70
C GLY A 366 1.57 11.87 -43.77
N PHE A 367 1.77 12.05 -42.46
CA PHE A 367 1.40 11.10 -41.39
C PHE A 367 0.02 10.42 -41.52
N ILE A 368 -0.03 9.13 -41.14
CA ILE A 368 -1.26 8.35 -41.00
C ILE A 368 -2.08 8.90 -39.83
N GLU A 369 -3.31 9.33 -40.09
CA GLU A 369 -4.22 9.85 -39.05
C GLU A 369 -4.66 8.77 -38.04
N TYR A 370 -4.64 7.49 -38.43
CA TYR A 370 -5.01 6.36 -37.56
C TYR A 370 -3.79 5.67 -36.93
N PHE A 371 -3.31 6.16 -35.79
CA PHE A 371 -2.12 5.63 -35.12
C PHE A 371 -2.18 4.12 -34.83
N TYR A 372 -3.33 3.61 -34.43
CA TYR A 372 -3.47 2.18 -34.11
C TYR A 372 -3.27 1.30 -35.35
N LEU A 373 -3.70 1.75 -36.54
CA LEU A 373 -3.44 1.06 -37.81
C LEU A 373 -1.96 1.16 -38.19
N ASP A 374 -1.35 2.32 -37.99
CA ASP A 374 0.08 2.53 -38.23
C ASP A 374 0.93 1.56 -37.37
N ILE A 375 0.69 1.55 -36.06
CA ILE A 375 1.40 0.66 -35.14
C ILE A 375 1.12 -0.82 -35.45
N LEU A 376 -0.13 -1.20 -35.74
CA LEU A 376 -0.47 -2.59 -36.08
C LEU A 376 0.22 -3.03 -37.38
N SER A 377 0.32 -2.13 -38.37
CA SER A 377 1.02 -2.42 -39.62
C SER A 377 2.53 -2.64 -39.41
N LYS A 378 3.14 -1.93 -38.45
CA LYS A 378 4.58 -1.97 -38.16
C LYS A 378 4.98 -3.11 -37.23
N ILE A 379 4.31 -3.26 -36.09
CA ILE A 379 4.70 -4.20 -35.01
C ILE A 379 3.71 -5.36 -34.79
N GLY A 380 2.59 -5.37 -35.52
CA GLY A 380 1.59 -6.43 -35.45
C GLY A 380 0.78 -6.45 -34.16
N PHE A 381 -0.17 -7.39 -34.08
CA PHE A 381 -1.07 -7.52 -32.94
C PHE A 381 -0.35 -7.89 -31.64
N ILE A 382 0.69 -8.74 -31.71
CA ILE A 382 1.49 -9.12 -30.54
C ILE A 382 2.21 -7.90 -29.98
N GLY A 383 2.88 -7.12 -30.84
CA GLY A 383 3.57 -5.91 -30.44
C GLY A 383 2.62 -4.86 -29.86
N PHE A 384 1.42 -4.71 -30.44
CA PHE A 384 0.39 -3.81 -29.93
C PHE A 384 -0.12 -4.23 -28.54
N ILE A 385 -0.37 -5.52 -28.31
CA ILE A 385 -0.75 -6.01 -26.98
C ILE A 385 0.35 -5.72 -25.95
N ILE A 386 1.61 -6.04 -26.29
CA ILE A 386 2.76 -5.78 -25.42
C ILE A 386 2.88 -4.27 -25.11
N PHE A 387 2.55 -3.40 -26.06
CA PHE A 387 2.51 -1.96 -25.84
C PHE A 387 1.39 -1.51 -24.90
N ILE A 388 0.22 -2.15 -24.89
CA ILE A 388 -0.94 -1.72 -24.08
C ILE A 388 -0.92 -2.31 -22.65
N ILE A 389 -0.40 -3.53 -22.48
CA ILE A 389 -0.37 -4.26 -21.20
C ILE A 389 0.20 -3.43 -20.03
N PRO A 390 1.36 -2.74 -20.14
CA PRO A 390 1.92 -1.99 -19.02
C PRO A 390 0.94 -0.93 -18.49
N PHE A 391 0.27 -0.20 -19.39
CA PHE A 391 -0.74 0.78 -19.03
C PHE A 391 -1.94 0.15 -18.34
N LEU A 392 -2.48 -0.96 -18.87
CA LEU A 392 -3.60 -1.66 -18.24
C LEU A 392 -3.25 -2.18 -16.84
N PHE A 393 -2.04 -2.72 -16.65
CA PHE A 393 -1.55 -3.13 -15.34
C PHE A 393 -1.41 -1.95 -14.37
N SER A 394 -0.99 -0.77 -14.86
CA SER A 394 -0.89 0.43 -14.02
C SER A 394 -2.25 0.82 -13.45
N VAL A 395 -3.29 0.79 -14.28
CA VAL A 395 -4.67 1.10 -13.89
C VAL A 395 -5.20 0.04 -12.93
N PHE A 396 -4.99 -1.25 -13.26
CA PHE A 396 -5.40 -2.37 -12.41
C PHE A 396 -4.79 -2.28 -11.01
N ASP A 397 -3.47 -2.07 -10.91
CA ASP A 397 -2.79 -1.93 -9.62
C ASP A 397 -3.35 -0.75 -8.81
N THR A 398 -3.57 0.38 -9.48
CA THR A 398 -4.08 1.61 -8.82
C THR A 398 -5.49 1.42 -8.26
N ILE A 399 -6.31 0.60 -8.92
CA ILE A 399 -7.68 0.27 -8.49
C ILE A 399 -7.71 -0.83 -7.43
N ILE A 400 -7.00 -1.94 -7.66
CA ILE A 400 -7.09 -3.16 -6.85
C ILE A 400 -6.21 -3.10 -5.61
N LEU A 401 -4.98 -2.58 -5.70
CA LEU A 401 -4.07 -2.46 -4.55
C LEU A 401 -4.35 -1.19 -3.73
N ARG A 402 -5.64 -0.84 -3.58
CA ARG A 402 -6.11 0.38 -2.90
C ARG A 402 -5.49 0.58 -1.52
N ASP A 403 -5.31 -0.50 -0.77
CA ASP A 403 -4.82 -0.46 0.62
C ASP A 403 -3.29 -0.32 0.71
N VAL A 404 -2.58 -0.48 -0.39
CA VAL A 404 -1.12 -0.33 -0.46
C VAL A 404 -0.71 1.13 -0.69
N PHE A 405 -1.52 1.89 -1.43
CA PHE A 405 -1.24 3.28 -1.79
C PHE A 405 -1.90 4.27 -0.82
N CYS A 406 -1.21 5.36 -0.50
CA CYS A 406 -1.87 6.44 0.22
C CYS A 406 -2.90 7.16 -0.68
N LYS A 407 -3.94 7.73 -0.06
CA LYS A 407 -5.09 8.34 -0.72
C LYS A 407 -4.69 9.37 -1.81
N GLU A 408 -3.69 10.20 -1.50
CA GLU A 408 -3.13 11.24 -2.36
C GLU A 408 -2.41 10.67 -3.59
N GLN A 409 -1.53 9.69 -3.37
CA GLN A 409 -0.80 9.03 -4.44
C GLN A 409 -1.76 8.43 -5.46
N ARG A 410 -2.80 7.74 -4.98
CA ARG A 410 -3.80 7.11 -5.86
C ARG A 410 -4.56 8.14 -6.71
N LEU A 411 -4.94 9.29 -6.14
CA LEU A 411 -5.61 10.35 -6.92
C LEU A 411 -4.69 10.92 -8.01
N LEU A 412 -3.42 11.18 -7.68
CA LEU A 412 -2.45 11.73 -8.63
C LEU A 412 -2.10 10.73 -9.74
N ALA A 413 -1.97 9.44 -9.41
CA ALA A 413 -1.77 8.37 -10.38
C ALA A 413 -2.97 8.23 -11.33
N LEU A 414 -4.20 8.24 -10.81
CA LEU A 414 -5.43 8.21 -11.62
C LEU A 414 -5.53 9.41 -12.56
N ALA A 415 -5.20 10.63 -12.08
CA ALA A 415 -5.19 11.82 -12.92
C ALA A 415 -4.20 11.70 -14.09
N ALA A 416 -2.98 11.19 -13.84
CA ALA A 416 -2.00 10.97 -14.90
C ALA A 416 -2.40 9.84 -15.86
N GLN A 417 -3.02 8.77 -15.38
CA GLN A 417 -3.54 7.68 -16.20
C GLN A 417 -4.68 8.15 -17.11
N LEU A 418 -5.58 9.00 -16.61
CA LEU A 418 -6.63 9.60 -17.42
C LEU A 418 -6.06 10.62 -18.42
N GLY A 419 -5.01 11.36 -18.04
CA GLY A 419 -4.21 12.17 -18.96
C GLY A 419 -3.60 11.34 -20.10
N CYS A 420 -3.04 10.16 -19.77
CA CYS A 420 -2.52 9.24 -20.78
C CYS A 420 -3.64 8.64 -21.64
N LEU A 421 -4.78 8.27 -21.04
CA LEU A 421 -5.95 7.78 -21.78
C LEU A 421 -6.47 8.83 -22.76
N PHE A 422 -6.47 10.10 -22.38
CA PHE A 422 -6.80 11.21 -23.27
C PHE A 422 -5.86 11.27 -24.48
N VAL A 423 -4.54 11.10 -24.26
CA VAL A 423 -3.55 10.99 -25.35
C VAL A 423 -3.83 9.76 -26.23
N PHE A 424 -4.27 8.63 -25.67
CA PHE A 424 -4.69 7.46 -26.44
C PHE A 424 -5.88 7.77 -27.36
N VAL A 425 -6.91 8.47 -26.84
CA VAL A 425 -8.09 8.83 -27.63
C VAL A 425 -7.75 9.84 -28.73
N ILE A 426 -6.94 10.86 -28.42
CA ILE A 426 -6.43 11.78 -29.46
C ILE A 426 -5.63 11.01 -30.51
N SER A 427 -4.84 10.02 -30.07
CA SER A 427 -4.03 9.21 -30.97
C SER A 427 -4.81 8.40 -31.98
N TYR A 428 -6.09 8.16 -31.74
CA TYR A 428 -6.96 7.56 -32.74
C TYR A 428 -7.00 8.36 -34.04
N PHE A 429 -6.87 9.69 -33.97
CA PHE A 429 -6.94 10.61 -35.12
C PHE A 429 -5.63 11.40 -35.39
N ASN A 430 -4.64 11.33 -34.51
CA ASN A 430 -3.38 12.06 -34.65
C ASN A 430 -2.22 11.27 -34.00
N PRO A 431 -1.20 10.80 -34.73
CA PRO A 431 -0.18 9.89 -34.20
C PRO A 431 0.73 10.56 -33.18
N CYS A 432 0.31 10.60 -31.91
CA CYS A 432 1.06 11.22 -30.83
C CYS A 432 1.59 10.23 -29.78
N LEU A 433 1.17 8.97 -29.80
CA LEU A 433 1.65 7.93 -28.87
C LEU A 433 3.07 7.41 -29.13
N ASN A 434 3.65 7.64 -30.32
CA ASN A 434 5.07 7.40 -30.61
C ASN A 434 5.91 8.69 -30.54
N SER A 435 5.30 9.82 -30.13
CA SER A 435 6.00 11.10 -29.97
C SER A 435 6.58 11.24 -28.56
N SER A 436 7.48 12.22 -28.39
CA SER A 436 8.04 12.58 -27.07
C SER A 436 6.96 12.94 -26.05
N VAL A 437 5.87 13.60 -26.48
CA VAL A 437 4.74 14.00 -25.62
C VAL A 437 3.94 12.79 -25.15
N GLY A 438 3.58 11.90 -26.07
CA GLY A 438 2.77 10.74 -25.73
C GLY A 438 3.51 9.73 -24.87
N LEU A 439 4.78 9.44 -25.20
CA LEU A 439 5.61 8.53 -24.42
C LEU A 439 6.03 9.13 -23.07
N PHE A 440 6.13 10.47 -22.95
CA PHE A 440 6.27 11.14 -21.67
C PHE A 440 5.05 10.88 -20.77
N MET A 441 3.83 11.08 -21.28
CA MET A 441 2.61 10.82 -20.50
C MET A 441 2.39 9.35 -20.18
N TYR A 442 2.69 8.46 -21.13
CA TYR A 442 2.67 7.02 -20.91
C TYR A 442 3.61 6.67 -19.75
N SER A 443 4.88 7.10 -19.83
CA SER A 443 5.88 6.81 -18.80
C SER A 443 5.49 7.38 -17.44
N LEU A 444 4.93 8.60 -17.42
CA LEU A 444 4.44 9.24 -16.20
C LEU A 444 3.30 8.44 -15.56
N ALA A 445 2.34 7.97 -16.35
CA ALA A 445 1.23 7.14 -15.85
C ALA A 445 1.72 5.82 -15.23
N LEU A 446 2.74 5.18 -15.82
CA LEU A 446 3.35 3.97 -15.25
C LEU A 446 4.10 4.24 -13.95
N VAL A 447 4.89 5.32 -13.90
CA VAL A 447 5.76 5.60 -12.74
C VAL A 447 4.93 5.99 -11.52
N LEU A 448 3.84 6.74 -11.72
CA LEU A 448 2.99 7.17 -10.61
C LEU A 448 2.18 6.03 -9.98
N SER A 449 1.95 4.93 -10.72
CA SER A 449 1.33 3.71 -10.17
C SER A 449 2.33 2.83 -9.40
N MET A 450 3.59 3.24 -9.27
CA MET A 450 4.57 2.56 -8.41
C MET A 450 4.52 3.11 -6.99
N PRO A 451 4.69 2.29 -5.94
CA PRO A 451 4.71 2.77 -4.56
C PRO A 451 5.76 3.86 -4.35
N TRP A 452 5.36 5.03 -3.83
CA TRP A 452 6.32 6.09 -3.50
C TRP A 452 7.05 5.74 -2.21
N GLU A 453 8.33 6.09 -2.10
CA GLU A 453 9.03 6.26 -0.83
C GLU A 453 8.34 7.41 -0.07
N ASN A 454 7.25 7.06 0.59
CA ASN A 454 6.99 7.63 1.88
C ASN A 454 8.06 7.03 2.79
N LYS A 455 8.68 7.84 3.67
CA LYS A 455 9.18 7.27 4.93
C LYS A 455 7.94 6.66 5.60
N LYS A 456 7.60 5.43 5.24
CA LYS A 456 6.62 4.65 5.99
C LYS A 456 7.26 4.54 7.37
N PRO A 457 6.57 4.92 8.46
CA PRO A 457 6.97 4.37 9.74
C PRO A 457 7.09 2.86 9.55
N LYS A 458 8.16 2.24 10.08
CA LYS A 458 8.35 0.80 9.95
C LYS A 458 7.06 0.13 10.42
N THR A 459 6.43 -0.69 9.60
CA THR A 459 5.15 -1.29 9.97
C THR A 459 5.38 -2.61 10.68
N ALA A 460 4.82 -2.75 11.88
CA ALA A 460 4.88 -3.98 12.67
C ALA A 460 3.48 -4.54 12.89
N TYR A 461 3.29 -5.82 12.61
CA TYR A 461 2.02 -6.51 12.82
C TYR A 461 2.16 -7.44 14.01
N PHE A 462 1.40 -7.17 15.07
CA PHE A 462 1.32 -8.02 16.25
C PHE A 462 0.08 -8.87 16.15
N ILE A 463 0.26 -10.17 15.95
CA ILE A 463 -0.83 -11.08 15.62
C ILE A 463 -1.03 -12.05 16.78
N SER A 464 -2.21 -12.00 17.36
CA SER A 464 -2.69 -13.00 18.31
C SER A 464 -4.07 -13.49 17.89
N SER A 465 -4.34 -14.79 18.00
CA SER A 465 -5.69 -15.30 17.72
C SER A 465 -6.69 -15.10 18.87
N THR A 466 -6.24 -14.66 20.05
CA THR A 466 -7.05 -14.50 21.25
C THR A 466 -6.57 -13.35 22.12
N ASN A 467 -7.48 -12.65 22.78
CA ASN A 467 -7.09 -11.53 23.65
C ASN A 467 -6.69 -11.93 25.06
N HIS A 468 -6.83 -13.21 25.42
CA HIS A 468 -6.50 -13.68 26.76
C HIS A 468 -5.05 -13.34 27.15
N TYR A 469 -4.14 -13.33 26.17
CA TYR A 469 -2.71 -13.09 26.39
C TYR A 469 -2.31 -11.63 26.17
N ASN A 470 -3.28 -10.73 25.98
CA ASN A 470 -3.01 -9.32 25.68
C ASN A 470 -2.24 -8.59 26.79
N VAL A 471 -2.31 -9.09 28.03
CA VAL A 471 -1.53 -8.56 29.17
C VAL A 471 -0.03 -8.56 28.87
N ARG A 472 0.48 -9.60 28.18
CA ARG A 472 1.88 -9.68 27.76
C ARG A 472 2.11 -8.96 26.43
N THR A 473 1.32 -9.31 25.41
CA THR A 473 1.53 -8.80 24.04
C THR A 473 1.37 -7.29 23.97
N GLY A 474 0.51 -6.70 24.80
CA GLY A 474 0.34 -5.25 24.90
C GLY A 474 1.59 -4.48 25.33
N LYS A 475 2.45 -5.07 26.16
CA LYS A 475 3.75 -4.47 26.51
C LYS A 475 4.64 -4.36 25.27
N PHE A 476 4.75 -5.44 24.49
CA PHE A 476 5.54 -5.44 23.27
C PHE A 476 4.97 -4.50 22.20
N VAL A 477 3.64 -4.41 22.07
CA VAL A 477 2.99 -3.42 21.20
C VAL A 477 3.46 -2.00 21.59
N ASN A 478 3.38 -1.64 22.87
CA ASN A 478 3.78 -0.32 23.36
C ASN A 478 5.28 -0.05 23.15
N ASP A 479 6.14 -1.03 23.37
CA ASP A 479 7.59 -0.90 23.17
C ASP A 479 7.94 -0.65 21.70
N TYR A 480 7.27 -1.31 20.76
CA TYR A 480 7.50 -1.08 19.33
C TYR A 480 6.91 0.23 18.82
N VAL A 481 5.79 0.69 19.39
CA VAL A 481 5.29 2.06 19.17
C VAL A 481 6.33 3.09 19.61
N LYS A 482 6.93 2.93 20.81
CA LYS A 482 8.01 3.79 21.30
C LYS A 482 9.26 3.76 20.42
N LYS A 483 9.56 2.61 19.78
CA LYS A 483 10.63 2.46 18.77
C LYS A 483 10.31 3.12 17.42
N GLY A 484 9.14 3.75 17.26
CA GLY A 484 8.75 4.46 16.05
C GLY A 484 8.11 3.59 14.97
N TYR A 485 7.66 2.38 15.31
CA TYR A 485 6.88 1.54 14.39
C TYR A 485 5.42 2.02 14.34
N ASP A 486 4.81 1.94 13.16
CA ASP A 486 3.36 1.95 13.02
C ASP A 486 2.85 0.53 13.28
N VAL A 487 2.45 0.30 14.54
CA VAL A 487 2.05 -1.01 15.03
C VAL A 487 0.57 -1.24 14.74
N ILE A 488 0.27 -2.35 14.09
CA ILE A 488 -1.10 -2.83 13.84
C ILE A 488 -1.30 -4.12 14.62
N TYR A 489 -2.25 -4.12 15.55
CA TYR A 489 -2.63 -5.31 16.29
C TYR A 489 -3.72 -6.08 15.55
N VAL A 490 -3.54 -7.38 15.36
CA VAL A 490 -4.45 -8.23 14.60
C VAL A 490 -4.95 -9.35 15.49
N THR A 491 -6.27 -9.40 15.67
CA THR A 491 -6.94 -10.43 16.48
C THR A 491 -8.18 -11.00 15.79
N SER A 492 -8.77 -12.05 16.36
CA SER A 492 -10.03 -12.60 15.87
C SER A 492 -11.24 -11.86 16.45
N ASP A 493 -12.39 -11.93 15.79
CA ASP A 493 -13.65 -11.36 16.27
C ASP A 493 -14.42 -12.30 17.23
N PHE A 494 -13.76 -13.34 17.74
CA PHE A 494 -14.36 -14.36 18.59
C PHE A 494 -13.59 -14.49 19.91
N ASP A 495 -14.28 -14.30 21.04
CA ASP A 495 -13.68 -14.41 22.36
C ASP A 495 -13.71 -15.86 22.85
N HIS A 496 -12.51 -16.35 23.24
CA HIS A 496 -12.35 -17.68 23.77
C HIS A 496 -13.02 -17.85 25.14
N MET A 497 -13.04 -16.84 26.01
CA MET A 497 -13.53 -16.99 27.37
C MET A 497 -15.06 -17.02 27.40
N THR A 498 -15.69 -16.02 26.77
CA THR A 498 -17.17 -15.91 26.76
C THR A 498 -17.85 -16.73 25.67
N LYS A 499 -17.09 -17.26 24.70
CA LYS A 499 -17.60 -17.93 23.48
C LYS A 499 -18.54 -17.05 22.64
N LYS A 500 -18.39 -15.73 22.74
CA LYS A 500 -19.20 -14.74 22.01
C LYS A 500 -18.33 -13.91 21.08
N ARG A 501 -18.97 -13.27 20.10
CA ARG A 501 -18.30 -12.26 19.28
C ARG A 501 -18.13 -10.97 20.08
N TYR A 502 -17.07 -10.23 19.78
CA TYR A 502 -16.74 -8.99 20.47
C TYR A 502 -15.96 -8.05 19.55
N CYS A 503 -16.01 -6.76 19.84
CA CYS A 503 -15.22 -5.74 19.15
C CYS A 503 -13.99 -5.37 19.98
N PHE A 504 -12.82 -5.33 19.35
CA PHE A 504 -11.54 -5.05 20.00
C PHE A 504 -11.04 -3.64 19.68
N ASN A 505 -11.09 -2.76 20.67
CA ASN A 505 -10.80 -1.33 20.51
C ASN A 505 -9.69 -0.81 21.47
N GLU A 506 -8.86 -1.69 22.05
CA GLU A 506 -7.84 -1.26 23.03
C GLU A 506 -6.64 -0.51 22.40
N TYR A 507 -6.35 -0.78 21.11
CA TYR A 507 -5.26 -0.11 20.39
C TYR A 507 -5.80 0.83 19.31
N LYS A 508 -5.08 1.94 19.10
CA LYS A 508 -5.38 2.94 18.06
C LYS A 508 -5.54 2.31 16.67
N ASN A 509 -4.71 1.30 16.37
CA ASN A 509 -4.70 0.58 15.10
C ASN A 509 -4.92 -0.93 15.36
N SER A 510 -6.18 -1.36 15.45
CA SER A 510 -6.56 -2.77 15.53
C SER A 510 -7.25 -3.26 14.26
N LYS A 511 -7.05 -4.54 13.93
CA LYS A 511 -7.80 -5.25 12.88
C LYS A 511 -8.35 -6.55 13.46
N GLN A 512 -9.64 -6.78 13.26
CA GLN A 512 -10.27 -8.03 13.63
C GLN A 512 -10.57 -8.87 12.38
N LEU A 513 -10.12 -10.13 12.41
CA LEU A 513 -10.40 -11.11 11.36
C LEU A 513 -11.53 -12.01 11.79
N HIS A 514 -12.54 -12.11 10.94
CA HIS A 514 -13.67 -13.00 11.20
C HIS A 514 -13.27 -14.47 11.19
N VAL A 515 -13.67 -15.23 12.21
CA VAL A 515 -13.41 -16.67 12.33
C VAL A 515 -14.67 -17.49 12.67
N ILE A 516 -14.55 -18.81 12.57
CA ILE A 516 -15.59 -19.77 12.95
C ILE A 516 -15.74 -19.77 14.48
N SER A 517 -16.98 -19.74 14.98
CA SER A 517 -17.29 -19.87 16.39
C SER A 517 -17.27 -21.32 16.86
N TYR A 518 -16.98 -21.53 18.15
CA TYR A 518 -16.98 -22.87 18.77
C TYR A 518 -17.47 -22.80 20.21
N LYS A 519 -18.05 -23.90 20.71
CA LYS A 519 -18.67 -23.93 22.05
C LYS A 519 -17.76 -24.57 23.11
N LYS A 520 -16.93 -25.55 22.75
CA LYS A 520 -16.09 -26.32 23.68
C LYS A 520 -14.64 -25.82 23.68
N ASN A 521 -13.96 -25.92 24.83
CA ASN A 521 -12.54 -25.56 24.98
C ASN A 521 -11.63 -26.43 24.10
N LEU A 522 -11.96 -27.70 23.92
CA LEU A 522 -11.31 -28.64 23.02
C LEU A 522 -12.31 -29.12 21.97
N SER A 523 -12.07 -28.78 20.70
CA SER A 523 -12.91 -29.21 19.56
C SER A 523 -12.20 -29.05 18.23
N ILE A 524 -12.60 -29.85 17.23
CA ILE A 524 -12.16 -29.70 15.84
C ILE A 524 -12.55 -28.31 15.30
N SER A 525 -13.72 -27.78 15.67
CA SER A 525 -14.15 -26.43 15.31
C SER A 525 -13.17 -25.35 15.77
N ARG A 526 -12.56 -25.51 16.96
CA ARG A 526 -11.50 -24.60 17.45
C ARG A 526 -10.25 -24.69 16.56
N ILE A 527 -9.83 -25.89 16.18
CA ILE A 527 -8.69 -26.07 15.25
C ILE A 527 -8.98 -25.43 13.89
N LEU A 528 -10.17 -25.65 13.33
CA LEU A 528 -10.59 -25.02 12.07
C LEU A 528 -10.65 -23.50 12.16
N SER A 529 -11.11 -22.96 13.30
CA SER A 529 -11.09 -21.52 13.59
C SER A 529 -9.67 -20.95 13.57
N HIS A 530 -8.71 -21.62 14.22
CA HIS A 530 -7.29 -21.24 14.20
C HIS A 530 -6.68 -21.32 12.79
N LEU A 531 -6.98 -22.36 12.02
CA LEU A 531 -6.52 -22.51 10.64
C LEU A 531 -7.08 -21.40 9.73
N MET A 532 -8.36 -21.08 9.85
CA MET A 532 -9.00 -19.99 9.11
C MET A 532 -8.37 -18.64 9.44
N PHE A 533 -8.12 -18.37 10.73
CA PHE A 533 -7.42 -17.17 11.17
C PHE A 533 -6.03 -17.05 10.54
N SER A 534 -5.25 -18.14 10.55
CA SER A 534 -3.90 -18.18 9.99
C SER A 534 -3.88 -18.05 8.47
N TYR A 535 -4.88 -18.59 7.78
CA TYR A 535 -5.07 -18.41 6.35
C TYR A 535 -5.36 -16.94 6.02
N LYS A 536 -6.37 -16.34 6.66
CA LYS A 536 -6.71 -14.92 6.45
C LYS A 536 -5.55 -13.98 6.77
N THR A 537 -4.83 -14.27 7.86
CA THR A 537 -3.63 -13.53 8.27
C THR A 537 -2.56 -13.58 7.19
N PHE A 538 -2.30 -14.74 6.59
CA PHE A 538 -1.30 -14.87 5.52
C PHE A 538 -1.62 -13.97 4.31
N TYR A 539 -2.87 -13.94 3.84
CA TYR A 539 -3.25 -13.06 2.72
C TYR A 539 -3.20 -11.59 3.10
N MET A 540 -3.60 -11.24 4.33
CA MET A 540 -3.47 -9.89 4.84
C MET A 540 -1.99 -9.45 4.87
N LEU A 541 -1.08 -10.31 5.32
CA LEU A 541 0.36 -10.03 5.32
C LEU A 541 0.90 -9.83 3.90
N LEU A 542 0.48 -10.65 2.93
CA LEU A 542 0.85 -10.49 1.51
C LEU A 542 0.36 -9.16 0.91
N ALA A 543 -0.83 -8.72 1.31
CA ALA A 543 -1.40 -7.46 0.86
C ALA A 543 -0.70 -6.25 1.52
N CYS A 544 -0.54 -6.27 2.84
CA CYS A 544 -0.03 -5.14 3.60
C CYS A 544 1.50 -5.00 3.58
N LYS A 545 2.21 -6.12 3.40
CA LYS A 545 3.67 -6.26 3.37
C LYS A 545 4.42 -5.57 4.53
N PRO A 546 4.15 -5.92 5.80
CA PRO A 546 4.86 -5.32 6.93
C PRO A 546 6.33 -5.69 6.99
N GLU A 547 7.13 -4.82 7.61
CA GLU A 547 8.55 -5.06 7.85
C GLU A 547 8.80 -5.99 9.02
N LEU A 548 7.92 -6.00 10.02
CA LEU A 548 7.99 -6.87 11.18
C LEU A 548 6.65 -7.57 11.42
N VAL A 549 6.72 -8.87 11.74
CA VAL A 549 5.56 -9.67 12.12
C VAL A 549 5.86 -10.40 13.42
N TYR A 550 5.13 -10.05 14.46
CA TYR A 550 5.10 -10.77 15.71
C TYR A 550 3.93 -11.78 15.68
N VAL A 551 4.22 -13.02 16.04
CA VAL A 551 3.26 -14.13 16.07
C VAL A 551 3.22 -14.74 17.46
N GLU A 552 2.05 -14.70 18.09
CA GLU A 552 1.81 -15.36 19.37
C GLU A 552 1.31 -16.81 19.19
N VAL A 553 1.90 -17.73 19.93
CA VAL A 553 1.53 -19.15 20.04
C VAL A 553 0.75 -19.35 21.34
N PRO A 554 -0.48 -19.93 21.32
CA PRO A 554 -0.70 -21.35 20.98
C PRO A 554 -1.22 -21.65 19.57
N ASN A 555 -1.49 -20.65 18.72
CA ASN A 555 -1.91 -20.92 17.35
C ASN A 555 -0.72 -21.33 16.46
N ASN A 556 -0.31 -22.60 16.56
CA ASN A 556 0.84 -23.15 15.83
C ASN A 556 0.73 -22.95 14.31
N SER A 557 -0.48 -22.90 13.75
CA SER A 557 -0.67 -22.66 12.32
C SER A 557 -0.26 -21.25 11.86
N LEU A 558 -0.22 -20.25 12.76
CA LEU A 558 0.31 -18.92 12.46
C LEU A 558 1.81 -18.96 12.20
N VAL A 559 2.57 -19.78 12.96
CA VAL A 559 4.02 -19.95 12.76
C VAL A 559 4.32 -20.47 11.35
N LYS A 560 3.51 -21.41 10.85
CA LYS A 560 3.60 -21.86 9.45
C LYS A 560 3.27 -20.76 8.46
N SER A 561 2.21 -19.97 8.72
CA SER A 561 1.81 -18.85 7.84
C SER A 561 2.87 -17.75 7.79
N SER A 562 3.47 -17.35 8.92
CA SER A 562 4.53 -16.35 8.96
C SER A 562 5.81 -16.84 8.31
N ALA A 563 6.17 -18.12 8.48
CA ALA A 563 7.30 -18.73 7.77
C ALA A 563 7.08 -18.74 6.24
N LYS A 564 5.86 -19.00 5.76
CA LYS A 564 5.53 -18.87 4.33
C LYS A 564 5.67 -17.43 3.86
N TYR A 565 5.19 -16.48 4.66
CA TYR A 565 5.29 -15.06 4.35
C TYR A 565 6.75 -14.59 4.26
N LYS A 566 7.62 -14.96 5.22
CA LYS A 566 9.08 -14.71 5.21
C LYS A 566 9.77 -15.19 3.94
N LYS A 567 9.35 -16.33 3.38
CA LYS A 567 9.95 -16.88 2.14
C LYS A 567 9.60 -16.04 0.91
N ILE A 568 8.48 -15.32 0.93
CA ILE A 568 7.99 -14.49 -0.17
C ILE A 568 8.42 -13.02 0.02
N ASN A 569 8.52 -12.57 1.26
CA ASN A 569 8.78 -11.19 1.66
C ASN A 569 9.92 -11.12 2.68
N ASN A 570 10.84 -10.15 2.52
CA ASN A 570 11.94 -9.94 3.46
C ASN A 570 11.51 -9.17 4.72
N ALA A 571 10.65 -9.78 5.54
CA ALA A 571 10.18 -9.23 6.82
C ALA A 571 10.93 -9.87 8.01
N GLU A 572 11.09 -9.16 9.12
CA GLU A 572 11.53 -9.71 10.40
C GLU A 572 10.35 -10.44 11.07
N ILE A 573 10.58 -11.67 11.53
CA ILE A 573 9.58 -12.53 12.17
C ILE A 573 10.01 -12.82 13.60
N ILE A 574 9.16 -12.45 14.54
CA ILE A 574 9.28 -12.80 15.95
C ILE A 574 8.19 -13.81 16.28
N VAL A 575 8.56 -14.95 16.84
CA VAL A 575 7.60 -15.94 17.33
C VAL A 575 7.68 -15.98 18.85
N ASP A 576 6.58 -15.64 19.54
CA ASP A 576 6.47 -15.75 20.99
C ASP A 576 5.72 -17.04 21.35
N VAL A 577 6.47 -17.99 21.89
CA VAL A 577 5.96 -19.26 22.41
C VAL A 577 5.46 -19.03 23.83
N PHE A 578 4.24 -18.49 23.91
CA PHE A 578 3.59 -18.20 25.19
C PHE A 578 2.95 -19.44 25.81
N ASP A 579 2.43 -20.36 25.00
CA ASP A 579 1.81 -21.60 25.47
C ASP A 579 2.20 -22.77 24.56
N MET A 580 2.66 -23.87 25.14
CA MET A 580 3.14 -25.06 24.45
C MET A 580 1.99 -25.97 24.01
N TRP A 581 1.03 -25.47 23.24
CA TRP A 581 -0.03 -26.32 22.69
C TRP A 581 0.53 -27.29 21.63
N PRO A 582 0.18 -28.59 21.67
CA PRO A 582 -0.80 -29.23 22.56
C PRO A 582 -0.23 -29.81 23.87
N GLU A 583 1.07 -29.69 24.12
CA GLU A 583 1.75 -30.28 25.29
C GLU A 583 1.26 -29.77 26.66
N SER A 584 0.69 -28.57 26.75
CA SER A 584 0.11 -28.04 27.99
C SER A 584 -1.36 -28.46 28.21
N MET A 585 -1.97 -29.20 27.29
CA MET A 585 -3.37 -29.64 27.42
C MET A 585 -3.49 -30.83 28.38
N PRO A 586 -4.53 -30.88 29.25
CA PRO A 586 -4.77 -32.00 30.16
C PRO A 586 -5.45 -33.19 29.45
N VAL A 587 -4.92 -33.63 28.29
CA VAL A 587 -5.50 -34.69 27.46
C VAL A 587 -4.49 -35.83 27.32
N LYS A 588 -4.56 -36.81 28.23
CA LYS A 588 -3.85 -38.09 28.08
C LYS A 588 -4.75 -39.08 27.37
N THR A 589 -4.36 -39.56 26.20
CA THR A 589 -5.10 -40.61 25.50
C THR A 589 -4.17 -41.63 24.85
N LYS A 590 -4.54 -42.91 24.93
CA LYS A 590 -3.90 -44.00 24.19
C LYS A 590 -4.36 -44.05 22.73
N ASN A 591 -5.31 -43.21 22.33
CA ASN A 591 -5.83 -43.18 20.97
C ASN A 591 -4.79 -42.60 19.99
N MET A 592 -4.24 -43.48 19.14
CA MET A 592 -3.22 -43.12 18.16
C MET A 592 -3.66 -42.02 17.19
N ILE A 593 -4.95 -41.95 16.83
CA ILE A 593 -5.46 -40.93 15.88
C ILE A 593 -5.41 -39.54 16.52
N VAL A 594 -5.77 -39.43 17.80
CA VAL A 594 -5.73 -38.16 18.53
C VAL A 594 -4.29 -37.70 18.73
N ASN A 595 -3.39 -38.62 19.11
CA ASN A 595 -1.97 -38.33 19.26
C ASN A 595 -1.33 -37.90 17.94
N TRP A 596 -1.67 -38.58 16.84
CA TRP A 596 -1.25 -38.17 15.51
C TRP A 596 -1.75 -36.76 15.14
N GLY A 597 -3.00 -36.43 15.48
CA GLY A 597 -3.54 -35.07 15.32
C GLY A 597 -2.76 -34.01 16.11
N PHE A 598 -2.37 -34.32 17.36
CA PHE A 598 -1.51 -33.46 18.17
C PHE A 598 -0.11 -33.31 17.57
N ASP A 599 0.47 -34.37 17.00
CA ASP A 599 1.76 -34.29 16.32
C ASP A 599 1.68 -33.41 15.06
N ILE A 600 0.60 -33.47 14.29
CA ILE A 600 0.38 -32.55 13.16
C ILE A 600 0.32 -31.11 13.67
N TRP A 601 -0.46 -30.86 14.72
CA TRP A 601 -0.60 -29.52 15.30
C TRP A 601 0.72 -28.97 15.83
N ARG A 602 1.48 -29.77 16.58
CA ARG A 602 2.83 -29.46 17.06
C ARG A 602 3.77 -29.15 15.91
N ASN A 603 3.72 -29.93 14.83
CA ASN A 603 4.59 -29.77 13.68
C ASN A 603 4.34 -28.48 12.88
N PHE A 604 3.17 -27.84 13.00
CA PHE A 604 2.99 -26.49 12.46
C PHE A 604 3.91 -25.47 13.13
N ARG A 605 4.21 -25.63 14.42
CA ARG A 605 5.19 -24.82 15.15
C ARG A 605 6.61 -25.30 14.86
N ASN A 606 6.94 -26.54 15.26
CA ASN A 606 8.32 -27.02 15.32
C ASN A 606 9.07 -26.96 13.98
N LYS A 607 8.43 -27.38 12.88
CA LYS A 607 9.07 -27.37 11.55
C LYS A 607 9.32 -25.96 11.00
N ASN A 608 8.65 -24.96 11.57
CA ASN A 608 8.64 -23.59 11.04
C ASN A 608 9.35 -22.57 11.95
N LEU A 609 9.63 -22.90 13.22
CA LEU A 609 10.38 -22.02 14.14
C LEU A 609 11.73 -21.57 13.57
N LYS A 610 12.42 -22.43 12.81
CA LYS A 610 13.71 -22.11 12.16
C LYS A 610 13.68 -20.95 11.15
N PHE A 611 12.49 -20.48 10.75
CA PHE A 611 12.34 -19.33 9.86
C PHE A 611 12.09 -18.01 10.60
N ALA A 612 11.95 -18.05 11.93
CA ALA A 612 11.88 -16.86 12.76
C ALA A 612 13.27 -16.25 12.92
N ASP A 613 13.35 -14.91 12.95
CA ASP A 613 14.60 -14.20 13.28
C ASP A 613 14.82 -14.17 14.79
N GLN A 614 13.72 -14.16 15.56
CA GLN A 614 13.75 -14.24 17.01
C GLN A 614 12.68 -15.20 17.50
N ILE A 615 13.04 -16.01 18.49
CA ILE A 615 12.13 -16.90 19.21
C ILE A 615 12.12 -16.47 20.66
N TRP A 616 10.96 -16.03 21.12
CA TRP A 616 10.72 -15.76 22.53
C TRP A 616 9.98 -16.92 23.16
N ILE A 617 10.29 -17.21 24.41
CA ILE A 617 9.62 -18.24 25.21
C ILE A 617 9.15 -17.63 26.52
N GLU A 618 8.02 -18.12 27.05
CA GLU A 618 7.49 -17.65 28.33
C GLU A 618 8.41 -17.96 29.52
N CYS A 619 9.00 -19.15 29.51
CA CYS A 619 9.82 -19.69 30.59
C CYS A 619 10.95 -20.58 30.06
N ASP A 620 11.99 -20.80 30.87
CA ASP A 620 13.14 -21.62 30.49
C ASP A 620 12.79 -23.10 30.34
N TYR A 621 11.76 -23.58 31.05
CA TYR A 621 11.25 -24.93 30.86
C TYR A 621 10.83 -25.23 29.41
N TYR A 622 10.31 -24.24 28.68
CA TYR A 622 9.94 -24.43 27.27
C TYR A 622 11.17 -24.66 26.38
N ARG A 623 12.33 -24.10 26.75
CA ARG A 623 13.60 -24.37 26.07
C ARG A 623 13.98 -25.85 26.20
N GLU A 624 13.85 -26.40 27.40
CA GLU A 624 14.14 -27.82 27.69
C GLU A 624 13.20 -28.73 26.88
N LEU A 625 11.90 -28.44 26.90
CA LEU A 625 10.90 -29.20 26.15
C LEU A 625 11.14 -29.15 24.63
N LEU A 626 11.45 -27.98 24.07
CA LEU A 626 11.75 -27.85 22.65
C LEU A 626 13.07 -28.54 22.29
N SER A 627 14.07 -28.50 23.17
CA SER A 627 15.35 -29.22 22.98
C SER A 627 15.14 -30.74 22.98
N ALA A 628 14.31 -31.27 23.88
CA ALA A 628 13.90 -32.68 23.88
C ALA A 628 13.17 -33.08 22.58
N GLN A 629 12.50 -32.12 21.92
CA GLN A 629 11.88 -32.28 20.60
C GLN A 629 12.88 -32.04 19.43
N LYS A 630 14.18 -31.98 19.70
CA LYS A 630 15.27 -31.74 18.74
C LYS A 630 15.23 -30.35 18.09
N ILE A 631 14.71 -29.35 18.80
CA ILE A 631 14.71 -27.94 18.37
C ILE A 631 15.71 -27.13 19.20
N ASN A 632 16.95 -27.11 18.74
CA ASN A 632 18.06 -26.39 19.39
C ASN A 632 18.34 -25.07 18.66
N LEU A 633 17.42 -24.12 18.78
CA LEU A 633 17.54 -22.78 18.20
C LEU A 633 17.86 -21.76 19.29
N PRO A 634 18.51 -20.63 18.98
CA PRO A 634 18.63 -19.52 19.93
C PRO A 634 17.24 -19.00 20.32
N MET A 635 16.96 -18.95 21.63
CA MET A 635 15.68 -18.45 22.17
C MET A 635 15.95 -17.52 23.34
N GLU A 636 15.10 -16.50 23.50
CA GLU A 636 15.16 -15.57 24.62
C GLU A 636 13.96 -15.77 25.54
N THR A 637 14.21 -15.87 26.83
CA THR A 637 13.15 -16.00 27.83
C THR A 637 12.61 -14.63 28.16
N LYS A 638 11.32 -14.43 27.88
CA LYS A 638 10.59 -13.22 28.24
C LYS A 638 9.54 -13.63 29.24
N TYR A 639 9.66 -13.25 30.51
CA TYR A 639 8.59 -13.50 31.49
C TYR A 639 7.43 -12.52 31.31
N LEU A 640 6.22 -12.93 31.69
CA LEU A 640 5.12 -11.99 31.88
C LEU A 640 5.51 -11.02 33.00
N LYS A 641 5.39 -9.72 32.72
CA LYS A 641 5.62 -8.68 33.72
C LYS A 641 4.31 -8.07 34.17
N LEU A 642 4.19 -7.74 35.44
CA LEU A 642 3.05 -7.04 36.02
C LEU A 642 3.50 -5.73 36.68
N LYS A 643 2.63 -4.73 36.70
CA LYS A 643 2.84 -3.52 37.51
C LYS A 643 3.12 -3.89 38.96
N ASN A 644 4.05 -3.18 39.58
CA ASN A 644 4.31 -3.39 41.00
C ASN A 644 3.08 -2.98 41.84
N ALA A 645 2.87 -3.60 43.00
CA ALA A 645 1.90 -3.12 43.97
C ALA A 645 2.61 -2.15 44.92
N GLU A 646 2.06 -0.96 45.13
CA GLU A 646 2.56 0.02 46.12
C GLU A 646 2.14 -0.34 47.56
N THR A 647 1.24 -1.32 47.71
CA THR A 647 0.69 -1.79 48.98
C THR A 647 1.78 -2.46 49.83
N SER A 648 1.86 -2.08 51.11
CA SER A 648 2.75 -2.73 52.08
C SER A 648 2.31 -4.17 52.33
N ILE A 649 3.29 -5.09 52.36
CA ILE A 649 3.04 -6.49 52.71
C ILE A 649 3.11 -6.60 54.23
N GLU A 650 2.03 -7.08 54.85
CA GLU A 650 1.94 -7.24 56.30
C GLU A 650 1.80 -8.73 56.67
N MET A 651 2.41 -9.14 57.78
CA MET A 651 2.27 -10.50 58.29
C MET A 651 1.17 -10.56 59.35
N LYS A 652 -0.05 -10.92 58.94
CA LYS A 652 -1.24 -11.03 59.79
C LYS A 652 -1.62 -12.47 60.12
N VAL A 653 -0.65 -13.38 60.11
CA VAL A 653 -0.90 -14.82 60.33
C VAL A 653 -0.95 -15.18 61.83
N SER A 654 -1.82 -16.14 62.17
CA SER A 654 -1.85 -16.79 63.49
C SER A 654 -0.90 -17.99 63.55
N GLU A 655 -0.26 -18.23 64.70
CA GLU A 655 0.50 -19.48 64.96
C GLU A 655 -0.39 -20.63 65.42
N GLU A 656 -1.66 -20.39 65.75
CA GLU A 656 -2.60 -21.42 66.20
C GLU A 656 -3.35 -22.08 65.03
N GLU A 657 -3.43 -21.37 63.90
CA GLU A 657 -4.18 -21.76 62.70
C GLU A 657 -3.27 -21.79 61.46
N ILE A 658 -3.72 -22.45 60.39
CA ILE A 658 -3.08 -22.45 59.07
C ILE A 658 -4.08 -21.98 58.02
N ASP A 659 -3.84 -20.78 57.51
CA ASP A 659 -4.60 -20.19 56.42
C ASP A 659 -3.90 -20.40 55.08
N LEU A 660 -4.58 -21.09 54.16
CA LEU A 660 -4.09 -21.35 52.81
C LEU A 660 -4.88 -20.54 51.80
N CYS A 661 -4.23 -20.07 50.73
CA CYS A 661 -4.90 -19.32 49.66
C CYS A 661 -4.89 -20.11 48.36
N TYR A 662 -6.05 -20.23 47.70
CA TYR A 662 -6.13 -20.61 46.29
C TYR A 662 -6.61 -19.42 45.46
N LEU A 663 -5.82 -19.01 44.48
CA LEU A 663 -6.12 -17.96 43.52
C LEU A 663 -6.30 -18.52 42.12
N GLY A 664 -7.29 -18.09 41.35
CA GLY A 664 -7.37 -18.32 39.90
C GLY A 664 -8.51 -19.24 39.47
N SER A 665 -8.50 -19.63 38.19
CA SER A 665 -9.62 -20.38 37.61
C SER A 665 -9.62 -21.85 38.05
N ILE A 666 -10.76 -22.35 38.53
CA ILE A 666 -10.94 -23.73 39.01
C ILE A 666 -11.41 -24.60 37.84
N ASN A 667 -10.45 -25.13 37.06
CA ASN A 667 -10.70 -25.83 35.81
C ASN A 667 -10.09 -27.25 35.77
N ASN A 668 -10.05 -27.87 34.59
CA ASN A 668 -9.51 -29.22 34.41
C ASN A 668 -7.97 -29.35 34.54
N ILE A 669 -7.23 -28.25 34.66
CA ILE A 669 -5.76 -28.24 34.79
C ILE A 669 -5.35 -28.42 36.26
N ILE A 670 -6.19 -28.00 37.20
CA ILE A 670 -5.90 -28.16 38.63
C ILE A 670 -6.17 -29.57 39.13
N ASP A 671 -5.37 -29.97 40.12
CA ASP A 671 -5.49 -31.27 40.77
C ASP A 671 -6.27 -31.15 42.08
N ILE A 672 -7.59 -31.09 41.96
CA ILE A 672 -8.51 -30.95 43.10
C ILE A 672 -8.27 -32.04 44.15
N SER A 673 -8.01 -33.28 43.73
CA SER A 673 -7.80 -34.39 44.65
C SER A 673 -6.50 -34.23 45.44
N LEU A 674 -5.42 -33.81 44.80
CA LEU A 674 -4.17 -33.56 45.52
C LEU A 674 -4.28 -32.34 46.44
N ILE A 675 -4.95 -31.27 46.00
CA ILE A 675 -5.18 -30.09 46.86
C ILE A 675 -5.97 -30.50 48.09
N GLU A 676 -7.07 -31.24 47.93
CA GLU A 676 -7.83 -31.77 49.06
C GLU A 676 -6.95 -32.60 49.97
N LYS A 677 -6.15 -33.54 49.44
CA LYS A 677 -5.27 -34.39 50.25
C LYS A 677 -4.26 -33.58 51.06
N ILE A 678 -3.69 -32.52 50.48
CA ILE A 678 -2.78 -31.59 51.18
C ILE A 678 -3.51 -30.89 52.32
N VAL A 679 -4.67 -30.28 52.04
CA VAL A 679 -5.42 -29.49 53.02
C VAL A 679 -5.98 -30.38 54.15
N SER A 680 -6.45 -31.58 53.83
CA SER A 680 -6.90 -32.57 54.80
C SER A 680 -5.76 -33.03 55.71
N GLU A 681 -4.52 -33.15 55.20
CA GLU A 681 -3.38 -33.50 56.03
C GLU A 681 -2.98 -32.35 56.97
N PHE A 682 -3.12 -31.09 56.56
CA PHE A 682 -3.00 -29.95 57.47
C PHE A 682 -4.07 -29.99 58.57
N ALA A 683 -5.33 -30.22 58.21
CA ALA A 683 -6.46 -30.23 59.12
C ALA A 683 -6.36 -31.31 60.22
N LYS A 684 -5.62 -32.41 59.98
CA LYS A 684 -5.33 -33.43 61.01
C LYS A 684 -4.41 -32.95 62.13
N ASN A 685 -3.57 -31.96 61.85
CA ASN A 685 -2.51 -31.52 62.76
C ASN A 685 -2.80 -30.15 63.37
N LYS A 686 -3.50 -29.27 62.64
CA LYS A 686 -3.75 -27.88 63.04
C LYS A 686 -5.04 -27.36 62.42
N ARG A 687 -5.74 -26.46 63.11
CA ARG A 687 -6.96 -25.83 62.56
C ARG A 687 -6.61 -25.14 61.25
N THR A 688 -7.30 -25.51 60.17
CA THR A 688 -6.94 -25.13 58.80
C THR A 688 -8.13 -24.49 58.09
N ARG A 689 -7.89 -23.33 57.45
CA ARG A 689 -8.86 -22.66 56.59
C ARG A 689 -8.28 -22.49 55.19
N ILE A 690 -9.14 -22.51 54.19
CA ILE A 690 -8.77 -22.25 52.81
C ILE A 690 -9.57 -21.08 52.24
N HIS A 691 -8.84 -20.03 51.85
CA HIS A 691 -9.36 -18.88 51.12
C HIS A 691 -9.41 -19.19 49.63
N ILE A 692 -10.59 -19.11 49.03
CA ILE A 692 -10.80 -19.36 47.60
C ILE A 692 -11.07 -18.03 46.89
N ILE A 693 -10.16 -17.63 46.00
CA ILE A 693 -10.30 -16.46 45.14
C ILE A 693 -10.36 -16.93 43.69
N GLY A 694 -11.56 -16.94 43.12
CA GLY A 694 -11.76 -17.28 41.71
C GLY A 694 -13.07 -17.99 41.42
N ASP A 695 -13.15 -18.46 40.18
CA ASP A 695 -14.32 -19.12 39.61
C ASP A 695 -13.90 -20.11 38.52
N GLY A 696 -14.78 -21.05 38.17
CA GLY A 696 -14.50 -22.00 37.11
C GLY A 696 -15.49 -23.16 37.07
N GLU A 697 -15.41 -23.92 35.98
CA GLU A 697 -16.29 -25.03 35.67
C GLU A 697 -16.29 -26.16 36.72
N ARG A 698 -15.27 -26.24 37.58
CA ARG A 698 -15.15 -27.24 38.66
C ARG A 698 -15.20 -26.62 40.06
N LYS A 699 -15.69 -25.37 40.20
CA LYS A 699 -15.78 -24.69 41.51
C LYS A 699 -16.64 -25.47 42.49
N ASP A 700 -17.86 -25.81 42.11
CA ASP A 700 -18.80 -26.51 43.00
C ASP A 700 -18.24 -27.86 43.45
N GLU A 701 -17.68 -28.64 42.52
CA GLU A 701 -16.98 -29.90 42.82
C GLU A 701 -15.85 -29.69 43.84
N PHE A 702 -15.03 -28.65 43.66
CA PHE A 702 -13.93 -28.36 44.57
C PHE A 702 -14.42 -28.01 45.97
N LEU A 703 -15.42 -27.13 46.06
CA LEU A 703 -16.00 -26.70 47.34
C LEU A 703 -16.69 -27.86 48.08
N ASP A 704 -17.41 -28.72 47.35
CA ASP A 704 -18.10 -29.88 47.93
C ASP A 704 -17.13 -30.92 48.48
N ILE A 705 -16.02 -31.16 47.78
CA ILE A 705 -14.96 -32.08 48.22
C ILE A 705 -14.33 -31.57 49.52
N LEU A 706 -14.02 -30.26 49.60
CA LEU A 706 -13.46 -29.66 50.81
C LEU A 706 -14.44 -29.71 51.99
N LYS A 707 -15.72 -29.40 51.77
CA LYS A 707 -16.78 -29.46 52.80
C LYS A 707 -16.98 -30.87 53.36
N LYS A 708 -16.95 -31.90 52.49
CA LYS A 708 -17.10 -33.30 52.91
C LYS A 708 -16.02 -33.75 53.90
N ASN A 709 -14.84 -33.14 53.84
CA ASN A 709 -13.73 -33.43 54.74
C ASN A 709 -13.60 -32.42 55.89
N SER A 710 -14.68 -31.68 56.20
CA SER A 710 -14.76 -30.73 57.31
C SER A 710 -13.71 -29.62 57.27
N ILE A 711 -13.25 -29.24 56.07
CA ILE A 711 -12.31 -28.12 55.88
C ILE A 711 -13.10 -26.81 55.91
N GLU A 712 -12.63 -25.83 56.68
CA GLU A 712 -13.23 -24.50 56.75
C GLU A 712 -12.87 -23.69 55.48
N ILE A 713 -13.89 -23.16 54.79
CA ILE A 713 -13.74 -22.49 53.49
C ILE A 713 -14.18 -21.04 53.60
N ILE A 714 -13.34 -20.13 53.11
CA ILE A 714 -13.65 -18.71 52.95
C ILE A 714 -13.67 -18.40 51.44
N ASP A 715 -14.86 -18.38 50.84
CA ASP A 715 -15.03 -18.08 49.41
C ASP A 715 -15.17 -16.57 49.18
N HIS A 716 -14.14 -15.97 48.58
CA HIS A 716 -14.10 -14.54 48.24
C HIS A 716 -14.67 -14.24 46.85
N GLY A 717 -15.01 -15.26 46.07
CA GLY A 717 -15.44 -15.08 44.68
C GLY A 717 -14.35 -14.49 43.80
N LYS A 718 -14.73 -13.64 42.82
CA LYS A 718 -13.81 -13.00 41.89
C LYS A 718 -13.29 -11.69 42.48
N VAL A 719 -12.01 -11.64 42.84
CA VAL A 719 -11.34 -10.43 43.34
C VAL A 719 -10.32 -9.95 42.31
N TYR A 720 -10.46 -8.72 41.84
CA TYR A 720 -9.55 -8.09 40.87
C TYR A 720 -8.77 -6.90 41.45
N GLU A 721 -9.24 -6.35 42.57
CA GLU A 721 -8.62 -5.22 43.26
C GLU A 721 -7.35 -5.70 43.99
N ILE A 722 -6.22 -5.03 43.74
CA ILE A 722 -4.91 -5.45 44.21
C ILE A 722 -4.82 -5.36 45.74
N ASP A 723 -5.35 -4.30 46.34
CA ASP A 723 -5.30 -4.10 47.79
C ASP A 723 -6.10 -5.18 48.53
N LYS A 724 -7.29 -5.52 48.04
CA LYS A 724 -8.08 -6.65 48.59
C LYS A 724 -7.39 -8.00 48.43
N LEU A 725 -6.71 -8.23 47.30
CA LEU A 725 -5.91 -9.44 47.13
C LEU A 725 -4.76 -9.48 48.16
N GLN A 726 -4.09 -8.36 48.38
CA GLN A 726 -3.02 -8.25 49.37
C GLN A 726 -3.55 -8.49 50.79
N GLU A 727 -4.68 -7.89 51.17
CA GLU A 727 -5.33 -8.10 52.48
C GLU A 727 -5.60 -9.59 52.75
N ILE A 728 -6.00 -10.35 51.73
CA ILE A 728 -6.22 -11.80 51.86
C ILE A 728 -4.87 -12.53 51.96
N PHE A 729 -3.88 -12.17 51.15
CA PHE A 729 -2.55 -12.81 51.20
C PHE A 729 -1.81 -12.56 52.52
N ASP A 730 -2.00 -11.41 53.14
CA ASP A 730 -1.40 -11.04 54.43
C ASP A 730 -1.86 -11.98 55.56
N GLN A 731 -3.09 -12.49 55.46
CA GLN A 731 -3.70 -13.45 56.40
C GLN A 731 -3.25 -14.90 56.13
N CYS A 732 -2.70 -15.19 54.95
CA CYS A 732 -2.34 -16.55 54.56
C CYS A 732 -0.87 -16.88 54.84
N TRP A 733 -0.63 -18.15 55.16
CA TRP A 733 0.71 -18.74 55.25
C TRP A 733 1.24 -19.08 53.85
N PHE A 734 0.46 -19.82 53.06
CA PHE A 734 0.89 -20.27 51.73
C PHE A 734 -0.20 -20.17 50.66
N GLY A 735 0.22 -19.87 49.44
CA GLY A 735 -0.58 -20.00 48.22
C GLY A 735 -0.50 -21.42 47.65
N ILE A 736 -1.63 -21.96 47.20
CA ILE A 736 -1.74 -23.29 46.60
C ILE A 736 -1.51 -23.17 45.09
N ASN A 737 -0.38 -23.70 44.63
CA ASN A 737 0.02 -23.76 43.23
C ASN A 737 0.15 -25.21 42.74
N VAL A 738 -0.96 -25.94 42.82
CA VAL A 738 -1.02 -27.37 42.50
C VAL A 738 -1.77 -27.59 41.18
N LEU A 739 -1.08 -28.15 40.18
CA LEU A 739 -1.66 -28.55 38.88
C LEU A 739 -1.66 -30.08 38.74
N ARG A 740 -2.26 -30.63 37.67
CA ARG A 740 -2.13 -32.05 37.31
C ARG A 740 -0.72 -32.36 36.76
N GLU A 741 -0.36 -33.64 36.75
CA GLU A 741 0.91 -34.12 36.19
C GLU A 741 0.98 -34.02 34.66
N ASP A 742 2.21 -34.03 34.14
CA ASP A 742 2.55 -34.04 32.71
C ASP A 742 1.98 -32.89 31.88
N LEU A 743 1.84 -31.72 32.50
CA LEU A 743 1.48 -30.48 31.81
C LEU A 743 2.76 -29.70 31.49
N ALA A 744 2.94 -29.34 30.22
CA ALA A 744 4.03 -28.45 29.78
C ALA A 744 3.79 -26.99 30.23
N ILE A 745 3.89 -26.74 31.53
CA ILE A 745 3.67 -25.43 32.17
C ILE A 745 4.82 -25.21 33.16
N GLY A 746 5.69 -24.23 32.88
CA GLY A 746 6.84 -23.90 33.73
C GLY A 746 6.56 -22.77 34.72
N ILE A 747 5.63 -21.89 34.37
CA ILE A 747 5.18 -20.77 35.19
C ILE A 747 3.73 -20.45 34.87
N THR A 748 3.00 -19.86 35.82
CA THR A 748 1.61 -19.45 35.62
C THR A 748 1.39 -18.02 36.06
N MET A 749 0.36 -17.35 35.52
CA MET A 749 -0.06 -16.04 36.03
C MET A 749 -0.41 -16.10 37.53
N LYS A 750 -0.96 -17.22 38.00
CA LYS A 750 -1.25 -17.45 39.42
C LYS A 750 0.03 -17.41 40.27
N SER A 751 1.08 -18.10 39.83
CA SER A 751 2.40 -18.07 40.49
C SER A 751 2.93 -16.64 40.58
N ILE A 752 2.89 -15.89 39.47
CA ILE A 752 3.34 -14.50 39.42
C ILE A 752 2.53 -13.58 40.34
N SER A 753 1.21 -13.81 40.46
CA SER A 753 0.35 -13.07 41.40
C SER A 753 0.70 -13.35 42.87
N TYR A 754 1.00 -14.60 43.23
CA TYR A 754 1.49 -14.91 44.57
C TYR A 754 2.85 -14.26 44.84
N PHE A 755 3.75 -14.28 43.85
CA PHE A 755 5.06 -13.61 43.96
C PHE A 755 4.90 -12.12 44.17
N ARG A 756 4.00 -11.48 43.41
CA ARG A 756 3.65 -10.07 43.58
C ARG A 756 3.15 -9.78 44.99
N GLY A 757 2.31 -10.65 45.55
CA GLY A 757 1.79 -10.51 46.91
C GLY A 757 2.77 -10.86 48.03
N GLY A 758 3.97 -11.34 47.69
CA GLY A 758 4.90 -11.89 48.67
C GLY A 758 4.37 -13.13 49.39
N LEU A 759 3.49 -13.93 48.76
CA LEU A 759 2.91 -15.14 49.38
C LEU A 759 3.68 -16.39 48.93
N PRO A 760 4.41 -17.07 49.84
CA PRO A 760 5.11 -18.33 49.54
C PRO A 760 4.15 -19.40 49.03
N ILE A 761 4.63 -20.37 48.26
CA ILE A 761 3.75 -21.31 47.56
C ILE A 761 3.98 -22.79 47.92
N ILE A 762 2.88 -23.54 47.98
CA ILE A 762 2.87 -25.00 47.93
C ILE A 762 2.73 -25.39 46.46
N ASN A 763 3.79 -25.97 45.88
CA ASN A 763 3.95 -26.04 44.43
C ASN A 763 4.05 -27.46 43.88
N THR A 764 3.40 -27.72 42.75
CA THR A 764 3.68 -28.90 41.89
C THR A 764 4.00 -28.54 40.45
N VAL A 765 4.05 -27.24 40.12
CA VAL A 765 4.42 -26.76 38.77
C VAL A 765 5.92 -27.01 38.56
N GLN A 766 6.23 -27.74 37.49
CA GLN A 766 7.59 -28.12 37.13
C GLN A 766 8.37 -26.93 36.53
N GLY A 767 9.65 -27.15 36.20
CA GLY A 767 10.47 -26.17 35.50
C GLY A 767 10.78 -24.94 36.35
N ASP A 768 10.59 -23.75 35.79
CA ASP A 768 10.98 -22.47 36.40
C ASP A 768 10.38 -22.27 37.80
N THR A 769 9.09 -22.53 37.98
CA THR A 769 8.45 -22.33 39.30
C THR A 769 9.06 -23.25 40.36
N SER A 770 9.29 -24.53 40.05
CA SER A 770 9.92 -25.47 40.97
C SER A 770 11.35 -25.05 41.32
N ARG A 771 12.14 -24.61 40.32
CA ARG A 771 13.48 -24.07 40.55
C ARG A 771 13.46 -22.84 41.45
N PHE A 772 12.57 -21.88 41.20
CA PHE A 772 12.48 -20.68 42.04
C PHE A 772 12.10 -21.01 43.47
N VAL A 773 11.21 -21.98 43.69
CA VAL A 773 10.86 -22.45 45.04
C VAL A 773 12.10 -22.93 45.80
N GLU A 774 12.97 -23.68 45.14
CA GLU A 774 14.20 -24.23 45.75
C GLU A 774 15.30 -23.17 45.89
N GLU A 775 15.62 -22.45 44.81
CA GLU A 775 16.74 -21.51 44.73
C GLU A 775 16.51 -20.25 45.58
N CYS A 776 15.27 -19.76 45.65
CA CYS A 776 14.93 -18.52 46.35
C CYS A 776 14.29 -18.76 47.73
N ASN A 777 14.05 -20.01 48.13
CA ASN A 777 13.34 -20.36 49.36
C ASN A 777 11.99 -19.61 49.48
N ILE A 778 11.11 -19.80 48.49
CA ILE A 778 9.82 -19.10 48.39
C ILE A 778 8.62 -20.06 48.52
N GLY A 779 8.83 -21.22 49.16
CA GLY A 779 7.78 -22.21 49.32
C GLY A 779 8.30 -23.64 49.44
N ILE A 780 7.43 -24.61 49.15
CA ILE A 780 7.76 -26.04 49.15
C ILE A 780 7.24 -26.70 47.87
N ASN A 781 8.12 -27.42 47.18
CA ASN A 781 7.74 -28.36 46.12
C ASN A 781 7.19 -29.64 46.74
N VAL A 782 5.95 -30.00 46.40
CA VAL A 782 5.26 -31.17 46.95
C VAL A 782 5.59 -32.42 46.15
N ASP A 783 6.07 -33.44 46.86
CA ASP A 783 6.07 -34.80 46.34
C ASP A 783 4.65 -35.38 46.45
N ARG A 784 4.09 -35.74 45.30
CA ARG A 784 2.73 -36.30 45.19
C ARG A 784 2.62 -37.66 45.89
N HIS A 785 3.73 -38.39 46.00
CA HIS A 785 3.79 -39.70 46.65
C HIS A 785 3.98 -39.58 48.17
N ASP A 786 4.47 -38.45 48.67
CA ASP A 786 4.74 -38.21 50.10
C ASP A 786 4.22 -36.84 50.59
N VAL A 787 2.91 -36.63 50.42
CA VAL A 787 2.22 -35.41 50.87
C VAL A 787 2.38 -35.18 52.38
N LYS A 788 2.43 -36.26 53.17
CA LYS A 788 2.52 -36.17 54.63
C LYS A 788 3.83 -35.53 55.08
N SER A 789 4.96 -35.97 54.54
CA SER A 789 6.26 -35.38 54.83
C SER A 789 6.31 -33.90 54.43
N CYS A 790 5.77 -33.55 53.26
CA CYS A 790 5.68 -32.15 52.83
C CYS A 790 4.88 -31.28 53.80
N VAL A 791 3.71 -31.76 54.26
CA VAL A 791 2.87 -31.00 55.20
C VAL A 791 3.53 -30.86 56.57
N LEU A 792 4.17 -31.92 57.08
CA LEU A 792 4.92 -31.85 58.35
C LEU A 792 6.07 -30.86 58.28
N ARG A 793 6.78 -30.76 57.14
CA ARG A 793 7.80 -29.74 56.93
C ARG A 793 7.23 -28.32 57.01
N ILE A 794 6.03 -28.10 56.45
CA ILE A 794 5.37 -26.79 56.50
C ILE A 794 4.92 -26.44 57.92
N LEU A 795 4.40 -27.43 58.66
CA LEU A 795 3.95 -27.23 60.04
C LEU A 795 5.10 -26.87 61.00
N ASN A 796 6.34 -27.21 60.66
CA ASN A 796 7.54 -26.86 61.43
C ASN A 796 8.12 -25.48 61.08
N ILE A 797 7.56 -24.76 60.10
CA ILE A 797 8.02 -23.42 59.72
C ILE A 797 7.59 -22.41 60.78
N THR A 798 8.54 -21.63 61.29
CA THR A 798 8.28 -20.55 62.26
C THR A 798 7.77 -19.28 61.58
N LYS A 799 7.24 -18.32 62.36
CA LYS A 799 6.90 -17.00 61.83
C LYS A 799 8.08 -16.26 61.19
N ASP A 800 9.29 -16.43 61.73
CA ASP A 800 10.48 -15.79 61.19
C ASP A 800 10.90 -16.42 59.86
N ASP A 801 10.82 -17.75 59.75
CA ASP A 801 11.02 -18.46 58.48
C ASP A 801 10.00 -18.01 57.44
N LEU A 802 8.72 -17.91 57.82
CA LEU A 802 7.66 -17.43 56.94
C LEU A 802 7.92 -15.99 56.49
N ALA A 803 8.30 -15.09 57.40
CA ALA A 803 8.62 -13.70 57.07
C ALA A 803 9.78 -13.62 56.06
N CYS A 804 10.81 -14.45 56.24
CA CYS A 804 11.91 -14.58 55.29
C CYS A 804 11.40 -15.05 53.92
N MET A 805 10.58 -16.11 53.88
CA MET A 805 9.99 -16.61 52.63
C MET A 805 9.10 -15.55 51.96
N LYS A 806 8.27 -14.80 52.71
CA LYS A 806 7.43 -13.72 52.17
C LYS A 806 8.27 -12.63 51.50
N ASN A 807 9.34 -12.21 52.17
CA ASN A 807 10.28 -11.21 51.63
C ASN A 807 11.00 -11.73 50.38
N ASN A 808 11.52 -12.96 50.41
CA ASN A 808 12.17 -13.57 49.24
C ASN A 808 11.22 -13.71 48.06
N THR A 809 9.96 -14.06 48.34
CA THR A 809 8.90 -14.20 47.34
C THR A 809 8.65 -12.87 46.63
N ARG A 810 8.58 -11.78 47.40
CA ARG A 810 8.43 -10.43 46.85
C ARG A 810 9.68 -9.97 46.10
N ASN A 811 10.87 -10.25 46.62
CA ASN A 811 12.14 -9.92 45.96
C ASN A 811 12.25 -10.60 44.59
N LEU A 812 11.84 -11.88 44.47
CA LEU A 812 11.80 -12.57 43.19
C LEU A 812 10.87 -11.86 42.20
N PHE A 813 9.68 -11.43 42.65
CA PHE A 813 8.77 -10.66 41.81
C PHE A 813 9.43 -9.37 41.31
N GLU A 814 10.02 -8.58 42.19
CA GLU A 814 10.64 -7.31 41.84
C GLU A 814 11.82 -7.47 40.88
N GLN A 815 12.60 -8.53 41.02
CA GLN A 815 13.76 -8.80 40.16
C GLN A 815 13.38 -9.33 38.77
N LYS A 816 12.38 -10.23 38.68
CA LYS A 816 12.10 -10.97 37.44
C LYS A 816 10.78 -10.60 36.76
N PHE A 817 9.78 -10.16 37.53
CA PHE A 817 8.38 -10.06 37.09
C PHE A 817 7.78 -8.65 37.23
N ALA A 818 8.42 -7.71 37.92
CA ALA A 818 7.99 -6.32 37.98
C ALA A 818 8.32 -5.57 36.67
N GLU A 819 7.40 -4.69 36.27
CA GLU A 819 7.39 -4.01 34.97
C GLU A 819 8.62 -3.17 34.62
#